data_AF-A0A954T6L3-F1
#
_entry.id   AF-A0A954T6L3-F1
#
_cell.length_a   1.000
_cell.length_b   1.000
_cell.length_c   1.000
_cell.angle_alpha   90.00
_cell.angle_beta   90.00
_cell.angle_gamma   90.00
#
_symmetry.space_group_name_H-M   'P 1'
#
loop_
_entity.id
_entity.type
_entity.pdbx_description
1 polymer ?
#
loop_
_entity_poly.entity_id
_entity_poly.type
_entity_poly.pdbx_seq_one_letter_code
_entity_poly.pdbx_strand_id
1 'polypeptide(L)'
;IALTAQAARALIKQKRFAEAERLVVEMAENDEKEFGLLQSRGMQELFLFHVFHSTSIAGIPIKVHQEQAQKAIDLYERVLDAAEGSSDAGVSEWAAIVTARAIDLFTIGDDNQRVLFLSPEQRTKYQQREQKAFTSKSGMDYEGLFNSAATAELSKEWDKALDTYQKFLIQTPNLTYQSVERPDGRGTPVWLERRVEAQYRVAHIQSEYLNRPEEAKKSFQTLVSDYGLSHQAGPDIHIEMHKLGVTPEIPPQSALVWGGNTSNLYGWRHFLAAENLTMHAVLKSNLTLADLAPYPLVIVNHGSDRSYSPSEIMAIRSYVATGGSLLVVVSPRWQVASPILHNSLLSLFDCQVDPDSIQEAIATQIVPHEITQGIESFTSYKAVGLRVPEDQALVNIGEKTIVAAREYRRGRIVIASVGQWFTPEVLLVPENNDLKRETVTYGSVIAENYAAIRGNDPEPPLLRQTLTWLRAGGKHDQQFEDWHDQWQEAMMTFAQTQACIWPKAARIHPWEDLPIVFDPLIAEAPDAEMKEESLWAAGEACMQNAYIRNRPVNGKMRPSDPDVSDALTRESGTPENVAPRRHLQGRSAQRHWYVVNLPAFPKYFQALVQDYADSRLFPYAKVRLAEALRMRDSRYGISIYAHERSDFLPLMAPFEKADLEPGTYPDAWSKLQIGVYLFAFDDYEQAAELYDELAETMPTSAEKVLALLNAARCRMVLGEFNEARRRLQQVELLPNINCETAFPQGVVESQATASFLRPSGGDSHFVSQRLNENIEQLTQDEQFQSWLESREKRKASNQR
;
A
#
# COMPACT_ATOMS: atom_id res chain seq x y z
N ILE A 1 -11.85 -29.59 -7.28
CA ILE A 1 -11.31 -28.35 -7.90
C ILE A 1 -10.04 -27.86 -7.19
N ALA A 2 -10.11 -27.34 -5.94
CA ALA A 2 -8.93 -26.77 -5.25
C ALA A 2 -7.72 -27.71 -5.14
N LEU A 3 -7.93 -28.98 -4.75
CA LEU A 3 -6.87 -30.00 -4.71
C LEU A 3 -6.25 -30.28 -6.08
N THR A 4 -7.08 -30.27 -7.13
CA THR A 4 -6.64 -30.47 -8.52
C THR A 4 -5.82 -29.28 -9.03
N ALA A 5 -6.24 -28.05 -8.73
CA ALA A 5 -5.48 -26.84 -9.03
C ALA A 5 -4.12 -26.83 -8.30
N GLN A 6 -4.08 -27.32 -7.05
CA GLN A 6 -2.82 -27.47 -6.30
C GLN A 6 -1.90 -28.52 -6.92
N ALA A 7 -2.44 -29.68 -7.33
CA ALA A 7 -1.68 -30.72 -8.02
C ALA A 7 -1.12 -30.24 -9.37
N ALA A 8 -1.91 -29.49 -10.15
CA ALA A 8 -1.45 -28.88 -11.39
C ALA A 8 -0.29 -27.90 -11.17
N ARG A 9 -0.36 -27.06 -10.13
CA ARG A 9 0.74 -26.15 -9.74
C ARG A 9 2.02 -26.92 -9.36
N ALA A 10 1.89 -28.06 -8.68
CA ALA A 10 3.04 -28.91 -8.36
C ALA A 10 3.68 -29.52 -9.63
N LEU A 11 2.88 -29.99 -10.57
CA LEU A 11 3.35 -30.50 -11.87
C LEU A 11 4.07 -29.42 -12.69
N ILE A 12 3.57 -28.19 -12.69
CA ILE A 12 4.23 -27.05 -13.36
C ILE A 12 5.61 -26.77 -12.75
N LYS A 13 5.75 -26.80 -11.42
CA LYS A 13 7.05 -26.64 -10.75
C LYS A 13 8.05 -27.73 -11.16
N GLN A 14 7.55 -28.93 -11.47
CA GLN A 14 8.34 -30.04 -12.01
C GLN A 14 8.56 -29.96 -13.53
N LYS A 15 8.19 -28.86 -14.19
CA LYS A 15 8.23 -28.66 -15.66
C LYS A 15 7.37 -29.64 -16.46
N ARG A 16 6.34 -30.23 -15.83
CA ARG A 16 5.40 -31.19 -16.44
C ARG A 16 4.13 -30.48 -16.90
N PHE A 17 4.27 -29.50 -17.78
CA PHE A 17 3.19 -28.61 -18.18
C PHE A 17 2.00 -29.33 -18.84
N ALA A 18 2.27 -30.24 -19.79
CA ALA A 18 1.22 -30.96 -20.50
C ALA A 18 0.34 -31.82 -19.56
N GLU A 19 0.95 -32.38 -18.51
CA GLU A 19 0.22 -33.17 -17.51
C GLU A 19 -0.61 -32.28 -16.58
N ALA A 20 -0.07 -31.12 -16.20
CA ALA A 20 -0.82 -30.11 -15.45
C ALA A 20 -2.03 -29.60 -16.24
N GLU A 21 -1.85 -29.28 -17.53
CA GLU A 21 -2.92 -28.84 -18.42
C GLU A 21 -4.00 -29.91 -18.55
N ARG A 22 -3.61 -31.16 -18.85
CA ARG A 22 -4.57 -32.28 -18.95
C ARG A 22 -5.40 -32.44 -17.68
N LEU A 23 -4.77 -32.33 -16.51
CA LEU A 23 -5.44 -32.45 -15.22
C LEU A 23 -6.49 -31.35 -15.00
N VAL A 24 -6.16 -30.10 -15.37
CA VAL A 24 -7.10 -28.97 -15.24
C VAL A 24 -8.22 -29.06 -16.27
N VAL A 25 -7.93 -29.49 -17.51
CA VAL A 25 -8.93 -29.71 -18.56
C VAL A 25 -9.92 -30.80 -18.14
N GLU A 26 -9.45 -31.95 -17.68
CA GLU A 26 -10.31 -33.06 -17.25
C GLU A 26 -11.23 -32.65 -16.08
N MET A 27 -10.69 -31.90 -15.12
CA MET A 27 -11.49 -31.31 -14.05
C MET A 27 -12.56 -30.36 -14.59
N ALA A 28 -12.18 -29.46 -15.49
CA ALA A 28 -13.07 -28.44 -16.03
C ALA A 28 -14.19 -29.05 -16.87
N GLU A 29 -13.90 -30.04 -17.72
CA GLU A 29 -14.90 -30.75 -18.53
C GLU A 29 -15.88 -31.56 -17.68
N ASN A 30 -15.41 -32.18 -16.58
CA ASN A 30 -16.30 -32.91 -15.67
C ASN A 30 -17.23 -31.96 -14.92
N ASP A 31 -16.69 -30.82 -14.46
CA ASP A 31 -17.46 -29.79 -13.77
C ASP A 31 -18.47 -29.10 -14.71
N GLU A 32 -18.07 -28.83 -15.96
CA GLU A 32 -18.98 -28.29 -17.00
C GLU A 32 -20.14 -29.26 -17.29
N LYS A 33 -19.90 -30.58 -17.33
CA LYS A 33 -20.96 -31.56 -17.54
C LYS A 33 -21.97 -31.60 -16.39
N GLU A 34 -21.51 -31.35 -15.16
CA GLU A 34 -22.35 -31.41 -13.97
C GLU A 34 -23.15 -30.12 -13.75
N PHE A 35 -22.52 -28.96 -13.94
CA PHE A 35 -23.10 -27.65 -13.59
C PHE A 35 -23.40 -26.76 -14.80
N GLY A 36 -22.95 -27.12 -15.99
CA GLY A 36 -23.00 -26.26 -17.18
C GLY A 36 -21.89 -25.20 -17.19
N LEU A 37 -21.63 -24.62 -18.37
CA LEU A 37 -20.50 -23.69 -18.58
C LEU A 37 -20.54 -22.49 -17.62
N LEU A 38 -21.71 -21.86 -17.46
CA LEU A 38 -21.83 -20.62 -16.69
C LEU A 38 -21.70 -20.83 -15.18
N GLN A 39 -22.03 -22.02 -14.65
CA GLN A 39 -21.91 -22.32 -13.22
C GLN A 39 -20.65 -23.12 -12.87
N SER A 40 -19.86 -23.53 -13.88
CA SER A 40 -18.67 -24.34 -13.69
C SER A 40 -17.48 -23.52 -13.16
N ARG A 41 -17.12 -23.77 -11.90
CA ARG A 41 -15.87 -23.27 -11.29
C ARG A 41 -14.63 -23.94 -11.89
N GLY A 42 -14.77 -25.17 -12.40
CA GLY A 42 -13.69 -25.87 -13.10
C GLY A 42 -13.28 -25.15 -14.38
N MET A 43 -14.26 -24.69 -15.17
CA MET A 43 -14.01 -23.91 -16.38
C MET A 43 -13.43 -22.52 -16.06
N GLN A 44 -13.85 -21.88 -14.97
CA GLN A 44 -13.23 -20.64 -14.48
C GLN A 44 -11.74 -20.83 -14.16
N GLU A 45 -11.38 -21.90 -13.43
CA GLU A 45 -9.98 -22.25 -13.14
C GLU A 45 -9.17 -22.59 -14.41
N LEU A 46 -9.79 -23.23 -15.41
CA LEU A 46 -9.16 -23.49 -16.70
C LEU A 46 -8.85 -22.19 -17.47
N PHE A 47 -9.77 -21.24 -17.48
CA PHE A 47 -9.53 -19.91 -18.05
C PHE A 47 -8.34 -19.23 -17.35
N LEU A 48 -8.36 -19.19 -16.01
CA LEU A 48 -7.29 -18.59 -15.21
C LEU A 48 -5.94 -19.27 -15.42
N PHE A 49 -5.95 -20.60 -15.57
CA PHE A 49 -4.77 -21.37 -15.93
C PHE A 49 -4.19 -20.89 -17.26
N HIS A 50 -4.98 -20.83 -18.32
CA HIS A 50 -4.50 -20.39 -19.64
C HIS A 50 -3.99 -18.94 -19.62
N VAL A 51 -4.71 -18.02 -18.96
CA VAL A 51 -4.29 -16.61 -18.80
C VAL A 51 -2.96 -16.48 -18.07
N PHE A 52 -2.76 -17.21 -16.97
CA PHE A 52 -1.50 -17.13 -16.22
C PHE A 52 -0.32 -17.65 -17.06
N HIS A 53 -0.54 -18.73 -17.80
CA HIS A 53 0.50 -19.42 -18.56
C HIS A 53 0.82 -18.78 -19.91
N SER A 54 0.06 -17.80 -20.38
CA SER A 54 0.41 -17.03 -21.57
C SER A 54 1.64 -16.12 -21.37
N THR A 55 2.07 -15.86 -20.13
CA THR A 55 3.23 -14.96 -19.87
C THR A 55 4.15 -15.35 -18.72
N SER A 56 3.77 -16.31 -17.85
CA SER A 56 4.41 -16.41 -16.52
C SER A 56 5.40 -17.56 -16.34
N ILE A 57 5.56 -18.48 -17.30
CA ILE A 57 6.51 -19.60 -17.17
C ILE A 57 7.78 -19.37 -17.98
N ALA A 58 8.91 -19.27 -17.28
CA ALA A 58 10.22 -19.28 -17.91
C ALA A 58 10.59 -20.68 -18.44
N GLY A 59 11.15 -20.74 -19.65
CA GLY A 59 11.67 -21.97 -20.25
C GLY A 59 10.66 -22.81 -21.03
N ILE A 60 9.46 -22.27 -21.29
CA ILE A 60 8.49 -22.83 -22.23
C ILE A 60 8.63 -22.11 -23.59
N PRO A 61 8.42 -22.79 -24.75
CA PRO A 61 8.50 -22.15 -26.05
C PRO A 61 7.48 -21.01 -26.22
N ILE A 62 7.87 -19.94 -26.92
CA ILE A 62 7.01 -18.78 -27.26
C ILE A 62 5.68 -19.23 -27.88
N LYS A 63 5.73 -20.23 -28.76
CA LYS A 63 4.53 -20.81 -29.39
C LYS A 63 3.53 -21.35 -28.36
N VAL A 64 4.00 -21.97 -27.28
CA VAL A 64 3.12 -22.47 -26.22
C VAL A 64 2.46 -21.31 -25.46
N HIS A 65 3.17 -20.21 -25.21
CA HIS A 65 2.56 -19.00 -24.64
C HIS A 65 1.42 -18.45 -25.52
N GLN A 66 1.63 -18.39 -26.83
CA GLN A 66 0.62 -17.96 -27.79
C GLN A 66 -0.55 -18.95 -27.88
N GLU A 67 -0.28 -20.26 -27.85
CA GLU A 67 -1.32 -21.31 -27.81
C GLU A 67 -2.16 -21.21 -26.52
N GLN A 68 -1.55 -20.94 -25.37
CA GLN A 68 -2.28 -20.72 -24.12
C GLN A 68 -3.14 -19.45 -24.19
N ALA A 69 -2.62 -18.37 -24.77
CA ALA A 69 -3.39 -17.16 -24.98
C ALA A 69 -4.62 -17.42 -25.88
N GLN A 70 -4.44 -18.15 -26.98
CA GLN A 70 -5.54 -18.53 -27.87
C GLN A 70 -6.59 -19.39 -27.14
N LYS A 71 -6.17 -20.40 -26.37
CA LYS A 71 -7.10 -21.24 -25.58
C LYS A 71 -7.92 -20.43 -24.58
N ALA A 72 -7.32 -19.41 -23.96
CA ALA A 72 -8.05 -18.49 -23.08
C ALA A 72 -9.10 -17.69 -23.85
N ILE A 73 -8.78 -17.20 -25.07
CA ILE A 73 -9.74 -16.49 -25.93
C ILE A 73 -10.85 -17.41 -26.43
N ASP A 74 -10.54 -18.64 -26.84
CA ASP A 74 -11.55 -19.60 -27.30
C ASP A 74 -12.57 -19.91 -26.19
N LEU A 75 -12.09 -20.07 -24.95
CA LEU A 75 -12.96 -20.24 -23.79
C LEU A 75 -13.77 -18.98 -23.49
N TYR A 76 -13.14 -17.81 -23.58
CA TYR A 76 -13.83 -16.54 -23.41
C TYR A 76 -14.97 -16.35 -24.42
N GLU A 77 -14.77 -16.72 -25.69
CA GLU A 77 -15.83 -16.69 -26.71
C GLU A 77 -17.00 -17.59 -26.37
N ARG A 78 -16.74 -18.83 -25.92
CA ARG A 78 -17.80 -19.75 -25.47
C ARG A 78 -18.61 -19.16 -24.32
N VAL A 79 -17.95 -18.49 -23.38
CA VAL A 79 -18.62 -17.84 -22.23
C VAL A 79 -19.46 -16.66 -22.69
N LEU A 80 -18.96 -15.81 -23.59
CA LEU A 80 -19.74 -14.70 -24.15
C LEU A 80 -21.01 -15.19 -24.86
N ASP A 81 -20.89 -16.24 -25.67
CA ASP A 81 -22.03 -16.81 -26.39
C ASP A 81 -23.07 -17.45 -25.45
N ALA A 82 -22.62 -18.08 -24.36
CA ALA A 82 -23.51 -18.65 -23.35
C ALA A 82 -24.15 -17.59 -22.46
N ALA A 83 -23.44 -16.50 -22.16
CA ALA A 83 -23.90 -15.42 -21.30
C ALA A 83 -24.92 -14.50 -21.98
N GLU A 84 -24.86 -14.34 -23.30
CA GLU A 84 -25.74 -13.43 -24.03
C GLU A 84 -27.23 -13.76 -23.84
N GLY A 85 -27.97 -12.84 -23.20
CA GLY A 85 -29.38 -13.01 -22.89
C GLY A 85 -29.69 -13.96 -21.72
N SER A 86 -28.67 -14.48 -21.04
CA SER A 86 -28.81 -15.33 -19.87
C SER A 86 -29.05 -14.51 -18.60
N SER A 87 -29.91 -15.03 -17.71
CA SER A 87 -30.13 -14.49 -16.36
C SER A 87 -29.54 -15.37 -15.27
N ASP A 88 -28.68 -16.34 -15.63
CA ASP A 88 -28.06 -17.27 -14.70
C ASP A 88 -27.13 -16.54 -13.71
N ALA A 89 -27.12 -16.96 -12.44
CA ALA A 89 -26.28 -16.38 -11.40
C ALA A 89 -24.77 -16.53 -11.75
N GLY A 90 -24.42 -17.61 -12.44
CA GLY A 90 -23.05 -17.88 -12.90
C GLY A 90 -22.50 -16.85 -13.91
N VAL A 91 -23.37 -16.09 -14.59
CA VAL A 91 -22.97 -14.99 -15.49
C VAL A 91 -22.18 -13.92 -14.73
N SER A 92 -22.59 -13.59 -13.50
CA SER A 92 -21.92 -12.58 -12.67
C SER A 92 -20.55 -13.02 -12.18
N GLU A 93 -20.36 -14.31 -11.89
CA GLU A 93 -19.06 -14.84 -11.50
C GLU A 93 -18.09 -14.84 -12.70
N TRP A 94 -18.56 -15.27 -13.88
CA TRP A 94 -17.75 -15.29 -15.09
C TRP A 94 -17.29 -13.91 -15.51
N ALA A 95 -18.21 -12.97 -15.56
CA ALA A 95 -17.95 -11.55 -15.69
C ALA A 95 -16.77 -11.05 -14.85
N ALA A 96 -16.82 -11.27 -13.53
CA ALA A 96 -15.75 -10.86 -12.62
C ALA A 96 -14.37 -11.46 -12.96
N ILE A 97 -14.34 -12.59 -13.66
CA ILE A 97 -13.14 -13.33 -14.01
C ILE A 97 -12.60 -12.93 -15.38
N VAL A 98 -13.47 -12.79 -16.39
CA VAL A 98 -13.05 -12.58 -17.79
C VAL A 98 -12.91 -11.10 -18.14
N THR A 99 -13.70 -10.23 -17.50
CA THR A 99 -13.65 -8.79 -17.72
C THR A 99 -12.27 -8.25 -17.34
N ALA A 100 -11.72 -7.41 -18.21
CA ALA A 100 -10.32 -6.95 -18.24
C ALA A 100 -9.26 -8.04 -18.57
N ARG A 101 -9.39 -9.29 -18.10
CA ARG A 101 -8.34 -10.31 -18.29
C ARG A 101 -8.22 -10.84 -19.72
N ALA A 102 -9.34 -11.02 -20.41
CA ALA A 102 -9.34 -11.52 -21.78
C ALA A 102 -8.92 -10.43 -22.79
N ILE A 103 -9.35 -9.19 -22.56
CA ILE A 103 -9.06 -8.06 -23.45
C ILE A 103 -7.61 -7.58 -23.33
N ASP A 104 -7.09 -7.50 -22.09
CA ASP A 104 -5.68 -7.19 -21.82
C ASP A 104 -4.82 -8.44 -21.70
N LEU A 105 -5.22 -9.54 -22.37
CA LEU A 105 -4.44 -10.76 -22.39
C LEU A 105 -3.10 -10.49 -23.07
N PHE A 106 -2.02 -10.78 -22.36
CA PHE A 106 -0.67 -10.68 -22.89
C PHE A 106 -0.16 -12.06 -23.32
N THR A 107 0.78 -12.07 -24.25
CA THR A 107 1.61 -13.22 -24.61
C THR A 107 3.08 -12.80 -24.67
N ILE A 108 3.98 -13.77 -24.87
CA ILE A 108 5.36 -13.50 -25.25
C ILE A 108 5.45 -13.40 -26.79
N GLY A 109 6.04 -12.32 -27.29
CA GLY A 109 6.33 -12.08 -28.70
C GLY A 109 7.65 -12.72 -29.14
N ASP A 110 7.93 -12.69 -30.45
CA ASP A 110 9.11 -13.33 -31.04
C ASP A 110 10.45 -12.74 -30.52
N ASP A 111 10.42 -11.51 -30.03
CA ASP A 111 11.53 -10.81 -29.38
C ASP A 111 11.66 -11.11 -27.88
N ASN A 112 10.91 -12.13 -27.40
CA ASN A 112 10.79 -12.52 -26.01
C ASN A 112 10.27 -11.38 -25.09
N GLN A 113 9.59 -10.39 -25.67
CA GLN A 113 8.92 -9.32 -24.92
C GLN A 113 7.46 -9.66 -24.68
N ARG A 114 6.91 -9.09 -23.61
CA ARG A 114 5.48 -9.18 -23.33
C ARG A 114 4.71 -8.26 -24.28
N VAL A 115 3.81 -8.82 -25.07
CA VAL A 115 2.97 -8.09 -26.04
C VAL A 115 1.50 -8.41 -25.81
N LEU A 116 0.59 -7.49 -26.16
CA LEU A 116 -0.85 -7.77 -26.13
C LEU A 116 -1.17 -8.82 -27.19
N PHE A 117 -1.98 -9.82 -26.83
CA PHE A 117 -2.36 -10.91 -27.72
C PHE A 117 -3.38 -10.46 -28.77
N LEU A 118 -4.36 -9.66 -28.36
CA LEU A 118 -5.40 -9.14 -29.22
C LEU A 118 -4.99 -7.80 -29.85
N SER A 119 -5.33 -7.62 -31.14
CA SER A 119 -5.20 -6.32 -31.81
C SER A 119 -6.19 -5.29 -31.21
N PRO A 120 -5.95 -3.98 -31.36
CA PRO A 120 -6.89 -2.96 -30.90
C PRO A 120 -8.32 -3.11 -31.46
N GLU A 121 -8.46 -3.55 -32.72
CA GLU A 121 -9.74 -3.81 -33.35
C GLU A 121 -10.44 -5.04 -32.73
N GLN A 122 -9.69 -6.12 -32.49
CA GLN A 122 -10.21 -7.31 -31.83
C GLN A 122 -10.65 -6.99 -30.40
N ARG A 123 -9.86 -6.23 -29.65
CA ARG A 123 -10.21 -5.75 -28.30
C ARG A 123 -11.53 -4.98 -28.32
N THR A 124 -11.68 -4.03 -29.24
CA THR A 124 -12.92 -3.24 -29.38
C THR A 124 -14.12 -4.15 -29.68
N LYS A 125 -13.96 -5.11 -30.60
CA LYS A 125 -15.01 -6.09 -30.94
C LYS A 125 -15.41 -6.93 -29.73
N TYR A 126 -14.43 -7.45 -28.99
CA TYR A 126 -14.69 -8.26 -27.79
C TYR A 126 -15.32 -7.44 -26.67
N GLN A 127 -14.90 -6.19 -26.47
CA GLN A 127 -15.52 -5.27 -25.50
C GLN A 127 -17.00 -5.02 -25.81
N GLN A 128 -17.35 -4.82 -27.08
CA GLN A 128 -18.75 -4.64 -27.47
C GLN A 128 -19.58 -5.91 -27.27
N ARG A 129 -19.02 -7.08 -27.60
CA ARG A 129 -19.68 -8.37 -27.32
C ARG A 129 -19.84 -8.61 -25.83
N GLU A 130 -18.84 -8.26 -25.04
CA GLU A 130 -18.86 -8.35 -23.59
C GLU A 130 -19.97 -7.50 -22.99
N GLN A 131 -20.04 -6.22 -23.34
CA GLN A 131 -21.13 -5.33 -22.93
C GLN A 131 -22.49 -5.91 -23.31
N LYS A 132 -22.64 -6.46 -24.51
CA LYS A 132 -23.90 -7.11 -24.95
C LYS A 132 -24.21 -8.40 -24.18
N ALA A 133 -23.21 -9.21 -23.87
CA ALA A 133 -23.39 -10.47 -23.17
C ALA A 133 -23.75 -10.25 -21.70
N PHE A 134 -23.30 -9.13 -21.14
CA PHE A 134 -23.32 -8.87 -19.70
C PHE A 134 -24.13 -7.62 -19.28
N THR A 135 -24.87 -7.01 -20.22
CA THR A 135 -25.62 -5.74 -20.08
C THR A 135 -26.69 -5.77 -18.99
N SER A 136 -27.10 -6.96 -18.51
CA SER A 136 -28.07 -7.11 -17.43
C SER A 136 -27.50 -6.79 -16.04
N LYS A 137 -26.21 -6.45 -15.92
CA LYS A 137 -25.53 -6.19 -14.64
C LYS A 137 -24.88 -4.79 -14.64
N SER A 138 -25.45 -3.88 -13.85
CA SER A 138 -25.02 -2.49 -13.71
C SER A 138 -23.50 -2.33 -13.49
N GLY A 139 -22.88 -3.19 -12.67
CA GLY A 139 -21.45 -3.12 -12.36
C GLY A 139 -20.49 -3.31 -13.54
N MET A 140 -20.92 -3.96 -14.63
CA MET A 140 -20.07 -4.27 -15.79
C MET A 140 -20.04 -3.22 -16.88
N ASP A 141 -21.09 -2.41 -16.99
CA ASP A 141 -21.12 -1.30 -17.94
C ASP A 141 -19.98 -0.30 -17.66
N TYR A 142 -19.56 -0.16 -16.40
CA TYR A 142 -18.53 0.80 -15.98
C TYR A 142 -17.10 0.37 -16.30
N GLU A 143 -16.71 -0.85 -15.92
CA GLU A 143 -15.41 -1.41 -16.32
C GLU A 143 -15.35 -1.55 -17.85
N GLY A 144 -16.46 -1.91 -18.49
CA GLY A 144 -16.59 -1.90 -19.94
C GLY A 144 -16.31 -0.53 -20.55
N LEU A 145 -16.88 0.55 -20.01
CA LEU A 145 -16.66 1.92 -20.47
C LEU A 145 -15.22 2.37 -20.25
N PHE A 146 -14.67 2.15 -19.05
CA PHE A 146 -13.28 2.51 -18.75
C PHE A 146 -12.30 1.79 -19.69
N ASN A 147 -12.44 0.47 -19.84
CA ASN A 147 -11.58 -0.31 -20.72
C ASN A 147 -11.79 0.04 -22.20
N SER A 148 -13.00 0.43 -22.60
CA SER A 148 -13.27 0.92 -23.96
C SER A 148 -12.56 2.25 -24.23
N ALA A 149 -12.58 3.17 -23.26
CA ALA A 149 -11.85 4.43 -23.34
C ALA A 149 -10.34 4.20 -23.43
N ALA A 150 -9.79 3.29 -22.61
CA ALA A 150 -8.39 2.91 -22.65
C ALA A 150 -7.99 2.25 -23.99
N THR A 151 -8.83 1.38 -24.56
CA THR A 151 -8.59 0.81 -25.90
C THR A 151 -8.59 1.91 -26.97
N ALA A 152 -9.55 2.85 -26.92
CA ALA A 152 -9.59 3.98 -27.86
C ALA A 152 -8.34 4.86 -27.74
N GLU A 153 -7.86 5.10 -26.51
CA GLU A 153 -6.61 5.82 -26.23
C GLU A 153 -5.39 5.10 -26.82
N LEU A 154 -5.29 3.77 -26.65
CA LEU A 154 -4.22 2.95 -27.24
C LEU A 154 -4.26 2.98 -28.79
N SER A 155 -5.45 3.02 -29.37
CA SER A 155 -5.67 3.19 -30.82
C SER A 155 -5.45 4.62 -31.32
N LYS A 156 -5.14 5.58 -30.41
CA LYS A 156 -5.01 7.01 -30.72
C LYS A 156 -6.30 7.66 -31.25
N GLU A 157 -7.46 7.08 -30.93
CA GLU A 157 -8.79 7.66 -31.21
C GLU A 157 -9.14 8.67 -30.10
N TRP A 158 -8.38 9.77 -30.01
CA TRP A 158 -8.37 10.67 -28.84
C TRP A 158 -9.73 11.27 -28.47
N ASP A 159 -10.51 11.78 -29.44
CA ASP A 159 -11.84 12.36 -29.15
C ASP A 159 -12.82 11.30 -28.63
N LYS A 160 -12.75 10.05 -29.15
CA LYS A 160 -13.57 8.94 -28.68
C LYS A 160 -13.14 8.48 -27.29
N ALA A 161 -11.84 8.40 -27.03
CA ALA A 161 -11.30 8.10 -25.70
C ALA A 161 -11.77 9.14 -24.69
N LEU A 162 -11.65 10.43 -25.02
CA LEU A 162 -12.12 11.54 -24.20
C LEU A 162 -13.61 11.45 -23.88
N ASP A 163 -14.47 11.31 -24.90
CA ASP A 163 -15.92 11.17 -24.74
C ASP A 163 -16.29 9.94 -23.90
N THR A 164 -15.59 8.82 -24.10
CA THR A 164 -15.85 7.59 -23.35
C THR A 164 -15.42 7.69 -21.89
N TYR A 165 -14.27 8.30 -21.59
CA TYR A 165 -13.87 8.57 -20.19
C TYR A 165 -14.84 9.55 -19.51
N GLN A 166 -15.30 10.60 -20.21
CA GLN A 166 -16.29 11.52 -19.67
C GLN A 166 -17.63 10.84 -19.39
N LYS A 167 -18.10 9.98 -20.31
CA LYS A 167 -19.29 9.14 -20.08
C LYS A 167 -19.12 8.23 -18.87
N PHE A 168 -17.95 7.58 -18.73
CA PHE A 168 -17.62 6.80 -17.55
C PHE A 168 -17.77 7.65 -16.27
N LEU A 169 -17.18 8.85 -16.23
CA LEU A 169 -17.24 9.73 -15.06
C LEU A 169 -18.66 10.20 -14.72
N ILE A 170 -19.49 10.49 -15.73
CA ILE A 170 -20.89 10.94 -15.58
C ILE A 170 -21.81 9.81 -15.11
N GLN A 171 -21.61 8.58 -15.61
CA GLN A 171 -22.47 7.44 -15.30
C GLN A 171 -22.11 6.75 -13.97
N THR A 172 -20.96 7.08 -13.40
CA THR A 172 -20.44 6.49 -12.15
C THR A 172 -20.44 7.46 -10.95
N PRO A 173 -21.39 8.41 -10.76
CA PRO A 173 -21.23 9.47 -9.77
C PRO A 173 -21.26 8.94 -8.33
N ASN A 174 -21.98 7.84 -8.09
CA ASN A 174 -22.31 7.29 -6.77
C ASN A 174 -22.37 5.75 -6.74
N LEU A 175 -21.50 5.04 -7.48
CA LEU A 175 -21.61 3.59 -7.55
C LEU A 175 -21.48 2.91 -6.19
N THR A 176 -22.62 2.44 -5.74
CA THR A 176 -22.85 1.59 -4.58
C THR A 176 -22.39 0.17 -4.89
N TYR A 177 -21.41 -0.30 -4.12
CA TYR A 177 -21.23 -1.67 -3.59
C TYR A 177 -21.14 -2.88 -4.54
N GLN A 178 -21.63 -2.85 -5.78
CA GLN A 178 -21.90 -4.08 -6.55
C GLN A 178 -20.87 -4.42 -7.63
N SER A 179 -19.94 -3.56 -7.98
CA SER A 179 -19.03 -3.84 -9.10
C SER A 179 -17.77 -4.56 -8.64
N VAL A 180 -17.87 -5.89 -8.67
CA VAL A 180 -16.76 -6.84 -8.77
C VAL A 180 -15.90 -6.99 -7.50
N GLU A 181 -16.50 -7.52 -6.43
CA GLU A 181 -15.67 -8.32 -5.51
C GLU A 181 -15.18 -9.55 -6.27
N ARG A 182 -13.86 -9.74 -6.28
CA ARG A 182 -13.29 -11.01 -6.72
C ARG A 182 -13.78 -12.11 -5.76
N PRO A 183 -13.98 -13.35 -6.25
CA PRO A 183 -14.36 -14.49 -5.40
C PRO A 183 -13.42 -14.77 -4.22
N ASP A 184 -12.24 -14.15 -4.18
CA ASP A 184 -11.25 -14.28 -3.10
C ASP A 184 -11.37 -13.20 -2.00
N GLY A 185 -12.40 -12.35 -2.05
CA GLY A 185 -12.62 -11.29 -1.05
C GLY A 185 -11.60 -10.14 -1.09
N ARG A 186 -10.66 -10.16 -2.06
CA ARG A 186 -9.63 -9.12 -2.23
C ARG A 186 -10.11 -8.05 -3.21
N GLY A 187 -11.20 -7.39 -2.86
CA GLY A 187 -11.64 -6.17 -3.55
C GLY A 187 -10.79 -4.99 -3.08
N THR A 188 -9.70 -4.67 -3.78
CA THR A 188 -9.17 -3.30 -3.73
C THR A 188 -10.33 -2.37 -4.17
N PRO A 189 -10.53 -1.18 -3.59
CA PRO A 189 -11.51 -0.21 -4.09
C PRO A 189 -11.14 0.33 -5.48
N VAL A 190 -11.22 -0.53 -6.50
CA VAL A 190 -10.82 -0.26 -7.89
C VAL A 190 -11.60 0.95 -8.43
N TRP A 191 -12.85 1.15 -8.00
CA TRP A 191 -13.69 2.23 -8.49
C TRP A 191 -13.08 3.63 -8.26
N LEU A 192 -12.49 3.90 -7.09
CA LEU A 192 -11.92 5.22 -6.78
C LEU A 192 -10.65 5.44 -7.60
N GLU A 193 -9.77 4.44 -7.66
CA GLU A 193 -8.56 4.49 -8.48
C GLU A 193 -8.89 4.69 -9.97
N ARG A 194 -9.93 4.02 -10.48
CA ARG A 194 -10.41 4.17 -11.86
C ARG A 194 -11.00 5.56 -12.14
N ARG A 195 -11.70 6.17 -11.19
CA ARG A 195 -12.22 7.53 -11.35
C ARG A 195 -11.08 8.55 -11.36
N VAL A 196 -10.11 8.42 -10.46
CA VAL A 196 -8.88 9.25 -10.46
C VAL A 196 -8.14 9.07 -11.79
N GLU A 197 -7.95 7.83 -12.24
CA GLU A 197 -7.29 7.53 -13.50
C GLU A 197 -8.06 8.13 -14.69
N ALA A 198 -9.38 7.92 -14.79
CA ALA A 198 -10.19 8.47 -15.87
C ALA A 198 -10.14 9.99 -15.93
N GLN A 199 -10.25 10.67 -14.78
CA GLN A 199 -10.18 12.13 -14.70
C GLN A 199 -8.79 12.64 -15.11
N TYR A 200 -7.72 11.95 -14.69
CA TYR A 200 -6.37 12.23 -15.15
C TYR A 200 -6.23 12.06 -16.67
N ARG A 201 -6.74 10.96 -17.23
CA ARG A 201 -6.70 10.68 -18.68
C ARG A 201 -7.45 11.74 -19.49
N VAL A 202 -8.61 12.20 -19.01
CA VAL A 202 -9.36 13.30 -19.62
C VAL A 202 -8.49 14.56 -19.72
N ALA A 203 -7.89 14.98 -18.61
CA ALA A 203 -7.05 16.18 -18.56
C ALA A 203 -5.79 16.03 -19.43
N HIS A 204 -5.12 14.87 -19.37
CA HIS A 204 -3.91 14.57 -20.13
C HIS A 204 -4.17 14.52 -21.64
N ILE A 205 -5.25 13.89 -22.10
CA ILE A 205 -5.62 13.85 -23.52
C ILE A 205 -5.91 15.25 -24.05
N GLN A 206 -6.62 16.08 -23.26
CA GLN A 206 -6.87 17.47 -23.61
C GLN A 206 -5.57 18.27 -23.75
N SER A 207 -4.64 18.10 -22.81
CA SER A 207 -3.34 18.80 -22.79
C SER A 207 -2.43 18.37 -23.95
N GLU A 208 -2.05 17.09 -24.00
CA GLU A 208 -0.94 16.60 -24.82
C GLU A 208 -1.36 16.21 -26.24
N TYR A 209 -2.60 15.75 -26.46
CA TYR A 209 -3.03 15.17 -27.74
C TYR A 209 -4.02 16.03 -28.53
N LEU A 210 -4.87 16.78 -27.84
CA LEU A 210 -5.91 17.60 -28.48
C LEU A 210 -5.59 19.10 -28.51
N ASN A 211 -4.48 19.53 -27.89
CA ASN A 211 -4.06 20.93 -27.80
C ASN A 211 -5.17 21.85 -27.24
N ARG A 212 -5.79 21.41 -26.14
CA ARG A 212 -6.89 22.08 -25.41
C ARG A 212 -6.43 22.46 -23.98
N PRO A 213 -5.48 23.39 -23.82
CA PRO A 213 -4.80 23.64 -22.55
C PRO A 213 -5.72 24.25 -21.48
N GLU A 214 -6.68 25.10 -21.84
CA GLU A 214 -7.60 25.71 -20.87
C GLU A 214 -8.61 24.69 -20.32
N GLU A 215 -9.10 23.79 -21.17
CA GLU A 215 -9.92 22.66 -20.74
C GLU A 215 -9.11 21.70 -19.86
N ALA A 216 -7.85 21.43 -20.22
CA ALA A 216 -6.97 20.59 -19.42
C ALA A 216 -6.71 21.18 -18.03
N LYS A 217 -6.43 22.49 -17.92
CA LYS A 217 -6.27 23.20 -16.64
C LYS A 217 -7.50 23.00 -15.75
N LYS A 218 -8.70 23.23 -16.29
CA LYS A 218 -9.95 23.03 -15.56
C LYS A 218 -10.14 21.58 -15.13
N SER A 219 -9.82 20.62 -16.00
CA SER A 219 -9.93 19.18 -15.70
C SER A 219 -8.97 18.74 -14.59
N PHE A 220 -7.71 19.24 -14.60
CA PHE A 220 -6.75 19.00 -13.53
C PHE A 220 -7.14 19.68 -12.22
N GLN A 221 -7.63 20.92 -12.25
CA GLN A 221 -8.14 21.59 -11.05
C GLN A 221 -9.34 20.84 -10.45
N THR A 222 -10.24 20.33 -11.30
CA THR A 222 -11.36 19.48 -10.85
C THR A 222 -10.85 18.20 -10.20
N LEU A 223 -9.84 17.55 -10.79
CA LEU A 223 -9.22 16.34 -10.24
C LEU A 223 -8.62 16.59 -8.85
N VAL A 224 -7.84 17.67 -8.69
CA VAL A 224 -7.23 18.04 -7.40
C VAL A 224 -8.31 18.41 -6.37
N SER A 225 -9.35 19.11 -6.80
CA SER A 225 -10.46 19.51 -5.92
C SER A 225 -11.31 18.33 -5.45
N ASP A 226 -11.48 17.29 -6.28
CA ASP A 226 -12.36 16.16 -5.97
C ASP A 226 -11.63 15.02 -5.26
N TYR A 227 -10.33 14.84 -5.53
CA TYR A 227 -9.57 13.66 -5.10
C TYR A 227 -8.22 13.98 -4.44
N GLY A 228 -7.79 15.25 -4.43
CA GLY A 228 -6.49 15.65 -3.92
C GLY A 228 -5.32 15.17 -4.78
N LEU A 229 -4.16 15.06 -4.15
CA LEU A 229 -2.91 14.65 -4.80
C LEU A 229 -2.27 13.39 -4.18
N SER A 230 -2.75 12.93 -3.03
CA SER A 230 -2.15 11.85 -2.23
C SER A 230 -2.41 10.45 -2.81
N HIS A 231 -2.56 10.33 -4.14
CA HIS A 231 -2.87 9.09 -4.86
C HIS A 231 -1.78 8.75 -5.90
N GLN A 232 -1.96 7.68 -6.67
CA GLN A 232 -0.89 7.16 -7.55
C GLN A 232 -0.48 8.14 -8.66
N ALA A 233 -1.45 8.85 -9.25
CA ALA A 233 -1.24 9.85 -10.30
C ALA A 233 -0.81 11.25 -9.80
N GLY A 234 -0.72 11.50 -8.49
CA GLY A 234 -0.38 12.82 -7.93
C GLY A 234 0.92 13.43 -8.48
N PRO A 235 2.04 12.67 -8.51
CA PRO A 235 3.28 13.10 -9.15
C PRO A 235 3.10 13.59 -10.59
N ASP A 236 2.38 12.83 -11.42
CA ASP A 236 2.18 13.19 -12.83
C ASP A 236 1.30 14.44 -12.95
N ILE A 237 0.30 14.61 -12.07
CA ILE A 237 -0.54 15.82 -12.03
C ILE A 237 0.29 17.05 -11.70
N HIS A 238 1.20 16.99 -10.72
CA HIS A 238 2.09 18.12 -10.41
C HIS A 238 2.86 18.59 -11.66
N ILE A 239 3.38 17.64 -12.44
CA ILE A 239 4.19 17.94 -13.63
C ILE A 239 3.32 18.55 -14.72
N GLU A 240 2.18 17.93 -15.01
CA GLU A 240 1.27 18.39 -16.06
C GLU A 240 0.70 19.78 -15.73
N MET A 241 0.31 20.03 -14.48
CA MET A 241 -0.14 21.34 -14.04
C MET A 241 0.99 22.39 -14.10
N HIS A 242 2.22 22.02 -13.73
CA HIS A 242 3.38 22.91 -13.86
C HIS A 242 3.65 23.29 -15.32
N LYS A 243 3.62 22.33 -16.26
CA LYS A 243 3.73 22.60 -17.71
C LYS A 243 2.66 23.57 -18.20
N LEU A 244 1.46 23.48 -17.63
CA LEU A 244 0.33 24.37 -17.94
C LEU A 244 0.40 25.71 -17.20
N GLY A 245 1.38 25.93 -16.32
CA GLY A 245 1.52 27.14 -15.52
C GLY A 245 0.46 27.29 -14.44
N VAL A 246 -0.02 26.18 -13.87
CA VAL A 246 -1.03 26.16 -12.80
C VAL A 246 -0.47 25.46 -11.56
N THR A 247 -0.69 26.05 -10.40
CA THR A 247 -0.37 25.43 -9.10
C THR A 247 -1.56 24.61 -8.61
N PRO A 248 -1.36 23.38 -8.12
CA PRO A 248 -2.44 22.62 -7.53
C PRO A 248 -2.87 23.23 -6.19
N GLU A 249 -4.18 23.44 -6.02
CA GLU A 249 -4.78 23.96 -4.81
C GLU A 249 -5.75 22.93 -4.23
N ILE A 250 -5.44 22.41 -3.04
CA ILE A 250 -6.35 21.54 -2.30
C ILE A 250 -7.35 22.43 -1.55
N PRO A 251 -8.66 22.16 -1.62
CA PRO A 251 -9.65 22.97 -0.94
C PRO A 251 -9.39 23.01 0.58
N PRO A 252 -9.42 24.19 1.25
CA PRO A 252 -9.14 24.30 2.69
C PRO A 252 -10.07 23.47 3.58
N GLN A 253 -11.26 23.15 3.09
CA GLN A 253 -12.25 22.31 3.77
C GLN A 253 -12.15 20.84 3.32
N SER A 254 -10.93 20.31 3.18
CA SER A 254 -10.72 18.91 2.79
C SER A 254 -10.26 18.07 3.97
N ALA A 255 -10.72 16.82 4.05
CA ALA A 255 -10.22 15.82 4.98
C ALA A 255 -9.64 14.64 4.21
N LEU A 256 -8.45 14.18 4.62
CA LEU A 256 -7.82 13.00 4.05
C LEU A 256 -8.21 11.76 4.85
N VAL A 257 -8.95 10.84 4.24
CA VAL A 257 -9.27 9.53 4.81
C VAL A 257 -8.29 8.49 4.30
N TRP A 258 -7.53 7.90 5.21
CA TRP A 258 -6.54 6.88 4.89
C TRP A 258 -7.02 5.49 5.29
N GLY A 259 -7.16 4.63 4.28
CA GLY A 259 -7.59 3.24 4.43
C GLY A 259 -9.12 3.08 4.42
N GLY A 260 -9.57 1.90 4.80
CA GLY A 260 -10.99 1.51 4.79
C GLY A 260 -11.39 0.81 3.49
N ASN A 261 -12.43 -0.01 3.57
CA ASN A 261 -13.06 -0.62 2.41
C ASN A 261 -14.01 0.37 1.70
N THR A 262 -14.54 -0.03 0.54
CA THR A 262 -15.45 0.80 -0.26
C THR A 262 -16.65 1.32 0.54
N SER A 263 -17.27 0.48 1.37
CA SER A 263 -18.44 0.83 2.19
C SER A 263 -18.13 1.94 3.18
N ASN A 264 -16.97 1.81 3.81
CA ASN A 264 -16.52 2.74 4.82
C ASN A 264 -16.16 4.10 4.20
N LEU A 265 -15.43 4.12 3.08
CA LEU A 265 -15.11 5.35 2.36
C LEU A 265 -16.38 6.08 1.90
N TYR A 266 -17.41 5.35 1.50
CA TYR A 266 -18.70 5.95 1.13
C TYR A 266 -19.40 6.58 2.33
N GLY A 267 -19.43 5.90 3.47
CA GLY A 267 -19.94 6.46 4.72
C GLY A 267 -19.23 7.75 5.11
N TRP A 268 -17.90 7.76 5.04
CA TRP A 268 -17.09 8.96 5.30
C TRP A 268 -17.41 10.08 4.33
N ARG A 269 -17.55 9.80 3.04
CA ARG A 269 -17.88 10.80 2.02
C ARG A 269 -19.19 11.52 2.34
N HIS A 270 -20.23 10.77 2.70
CA HIS A 270 -21.54 11.35 3.06
C HIS A 270 -21.49 12.14 4.35
N PHE A 271 -20.86 11.56 5.38
CA PHE A 271 -20.76 12.22 6.67
C PHE A 271 -19.98 13.53 6.56
N LEU A 272 -18.81 13.50 5.93
CA LEU A 272 -17.96 14.68 5.75
C LEU A 272 -18.64 15.74 4.88
N ALA A 273 -19.35 15.34 3.81
CA ALA A 273 -20.14 16.27 3.01
C ALA A 273 -21.22 16.99 3.84
N ALA A 274 -21.88 16.30 4.77
CA ALA A 274 -22.84 16.91 5.70
C ALA A 274 -22.17 17.91 6.66
N GLU A 275 -20.89 17.72 6.97
CA GLU A 275 -20.08 18.63 7.80
C GLU A 275 -19.36 19.73 6.98
N ASN A 276 -19.75 19.91 5.71
CA ASN A 276 -19.13 20.82 4.74
C ASN A 276 -17.62 20.54 4.57
N LEU A 277 -17.25 19.28 4.47
CA LEU A 277 -15.89 18.84 4.19
C LEU A 277 -15.86 17.98 2.92
N THR A 278 -14.93 18.29 2.03
CA THR A 278 -14.59 17.44 0.89
C THR A 278 -13.73 16.27 1.39
N MET A 279 -14.16 15.05 1.09
CA MET A 279 -13.36 13.86 1.41
C MET A 279 -12.38 13.57 0.28
N HIS A 280 -11.09 13.61 0.57
CA HIS A 280 -10.07 12.94 -0.24
C HIS A 280 -9.75 11.60 0.40
N ALA A 281 -9.56 10.56 -0.40
CA ALA A 281 -9.30 9.21 0.11
C ALA A 281 -8.01 8.65 -0.48
N VAL A 282 -7.24 7.99 0.38
CA VAL A 282 -6.00 7.34 -0.01
C VAL A 282 -5.97 5.88 0.42
N LEU A 283 -5.66 5.03 -0.56
CA LEU A 283 -5.43 3.59 -0.40
C LEU A 283 -3.95 3.24 -0.58
N LYS A 284 -3.16 4.23 -1.02
CA LYS A 284 -1.73 4.12 -1.27
C LYS A 284 -0.99 3.88 0.03
N SER A 285 0.13 3.20 -0.12
CA SER A 285 1.16 3.10 0.90
C SER A 285 2.35 4.01 0.62
N ASN A 286 3.03 4.41 1.69
CA ASN A 286 4.16 5.32 1.76
C ASN A 286 3.72 6.78 1.61
N LEU A 287 2.78 7.23 2.45
CA LEU A 287 2.48 8.65 2.59
C LEU A 287 3.67 9.40 3.19
N THR A 288 3.94 10.58 2.63
CA THR A 288 5.00 11.48 3.09
C THR A 288 4.40 12.64 3.87
N LEU A 289 5.23 13.42 4.55
CA LEU A 289 4.74 14.62 5.25
C LEU A 289 4.08 15.61 4.27
N ALA A 290 4.60 15.73 3.04
CA ALA A 290 4.00 16.57 2.01
C ALA A 290 2.65 16.05 1.49
N ASP A 291 2.39 14.74 1.56
CA ASP A 291 1.07 14.19 1.22
C ASP A 291 0.01 14.54 2.29
N LEU A 292 0.42 14.78 3.55
CA LEU A 292 -0.47 15.05 4.69
C LEU A 292 -0.64 16.54 4.96
N ALA A 293 0.42 17.32 4.78
CA ALA A 293 0.50 18.75 5.09
C ALA A 293 -0.69 19.60 4.57
N PRO A 294 -1.20 19.41 3.34
CA PRO A 294 -2.27 20.25 2.81
C PRO A 294 -3.62 20.08 3.51
N TYR A 295 -3.77 19.08 4.38
CA TYR A 295 -5.04 18.72 4.98
C TYR A 295 -5.14 19.23 6.42
N PRO A 296 -6.20 19.97 6.79
CA PRO A 296 -6.44 20.31 8.20
C PRO A 296 -6.81 19.09 9.05
N LEU A 297 -7.34 18.02 8.43
CA LEU A 297 -7.78 16.81 9.12
C LEU A 297 -7.35 15.55 8.34
N VAL A 298 -6.67 14.65 9.04
CA VAL A 298 -6.37 13.30 8.58
C VAL A 298 -7.14 12.29 9.44
N ILE A 299 -7.85 11.38 8.79
CA ILE A 299 -8.58 10.29 9.43
C ILE A 299 -7.90 8.99 9.04
N VAL A 300 -7.27 8.34 10.01
CA VAL A 300 -6.66 7.03 9.85
C VAL A 300 -7.71 5.99 10.24
N ASN A 301 -8.32 5.41 9.21
CA ASN A 301 -9.31 4.35 9.36
C ASN A 301 -8.78 3.06 8.73
N HIS A 302 -7.57 2.72 9.14
CA HIS A 302 -6.74 1.76 8.44
C HIS A 302 -7.20 0.33 8.70
N GLY A 303 -8.16 -0.15 7.90
CA GLY A 303 -8.53 -1.57 7.83
C GLY A 303 -7.63 -2.41 6.92
N SER A 304 -6.61 -1.81 6.28
CA SER A 304 -5.77 -2.57 5.36
C SER A 304 -4.86 -3.53 6.11
N ASP A 305 -4.66 -4.69 5.49
CA ASP A 305 -3.74 -5.76 5.85
C ASP A 305 -2.27 -5.29 5.76
N ARG A 306 -1.89 -4.13 6.33
CA ARG A 306 -0.52 -3.62 6.24
C ARG A 306 -0.09 -2.81 7.46
N SER A 307 1.15 -3.00 7.92
CA SER A 307 1.77 -2.14 8.92
C SER A 307 2.25 -0.80 8.33
N TYR A 308 2.24 0.26 9.13
CA TYR A 308 2.90 1.51 8.77
C TYR A 308 4.40 1.30 8.60
N SER A 309 5.00 2.00 7.65
CA SER A 309 6.46 2.15 7.59
C SER A 309 6.94 3.18 8.62
N PRO A 310 8.22 3.12 9.04
CA PRO A 310 8.79 4.15 9.91
C PRO A 310 8.62 5.57 9.37
N SER A 311 8.82 5.77 8.07
CA SER A 311 8.63 7.09 7.44
C SER A 311 7.19 7.59 7.55
N GLU A 312 6.20 6.71 7.42
CA GLU A 312 4.78 7.06 7.55
C GLU A 312 4.42 7.44 8.98
N ILE A 313 4.86 6.64 9.97
CA ILE A 313 4.63 6.92 11.39
C ILE A 313 5.18 8.31 11.74
N MET A 314 6.41 8.60 11.30
CA MET A 314 7.04 9.88 11.57
C MET A 314 6.41 11.03 10.79
N ALA A 315 5.94 10.80 9.56
CA ALA A 315 5.19 11.79 8.80
C ALA A 315 3.87 12.16 9.50
N ILE A 316 3.09 11.18 9.97
CA ILE A 316 1.85 11.43 10.72
C ILE A 316 2.14 12.21 12.00
N ARG A 317 3.19 11.83 12.73
CA ARG A 317 3.55 12.48 13.98
C ARG A 317 4.01 13.93 13.76
N SER A 318 4.85 14.20 12.76
CA SER A 318 5.23 15.57 12.41
C SER A 318 4.05 16.37 11.89
N TYR A 319 3.15 15.77 11.11
CA TYR A 319 1.90 16.42 10.69
C TYR A 319 1.08 16.92 11.89
N VAL A 320 0.88 16.09 12.92
CA VAL A 320 0.19 16.54 14.14
C VAL A 320 1.02 17.58 14.89
N ALA A 321 2.35 17.38 14.99
CA ALA A 321 3.23 18.29 15.70
C ALA A 321 3.16 19.73 15.17
N THR A 322 3.00 19.90 13.85
CA THR A 322 2.98 21.18 13.15
C THR A 322 1.58 21.77 12.98
N GLY A 323 0.55 21.23 13.66
CA GLY A 323 -0.80 21.82 13.67
C GLY A 323 -1.90 20.94 13.06
N GLY A 324 -1.53 19.81 12.44
CA GLY A 324 -2.47 18.86 11.86
C GLY A 324 -3.39 18.21 12.89
N SER A 325 -4.62 17.90 12.48
CA SER A 325 -5.58 17.18 13.31
C SER A 325 -5.74 15.74 12.87
N LEU A 326 -5.71 14.81 13.82
CA LEU A 326 -5.69 13.37 13.55
C LEU A 326 -6.81 12.63 14.29
N LEU A 327 -7.59 11.85 13.55
CA LEU A 327 -8.48 10.84 14.11
C LEU A 327 -7.94 9.45 13.78
N VAL A 328 -7.67 8.62 14.79
CA VAL A 328 -7.28 7.22 14.61
C VAL A 328 -8.41 6.32 15.06
N VAL A 329 -8.96 5.51 14.14
CA VAL A 329 -10.03 4.54 14.43
C VAL A 329 -9.42 3.14 14.52
N VAL A 330 -9.44 2.55 15.71
CA VAL A 330 -8.70 1.32 16.07
C VAL A 330 -9.63 0.08 16.19
N SER A 331 -10.69 0.03 15.39
CA SER A 331 -11.78 -0.94 15.56
C SER A 331 -11.53 -2.26 14.81
N PRO A 332 -11.70 -3.43 15.46
CA PRO A 332 -11.52 -4.76 14.84
C PRO A 332 -12.68 -5.18 13.92
N ARG A 333 -13.71 -4.34 13.75
CA ARG A 333 -15.02 -4.77 13.22
C ARG A 333 -15.11 -4.85 11.68
N TRP A 334 -14.30 -4.11 10.94
CA TRP A 334 -14.52 -3.90 9.49
C TRP A 334 -13.59 -4.69 8.57
N GLN A 335 -12.41 -5.06 9.03
CA GLN A 335 -11.46 -5.95 8.37
C GLN A 335 -10.72 -6.73 9.47
N VAL A 336 -10.13 -7.88 9.18
CA VAL A 336 -9.23 -8.62 10.10
C VAL A 336 -7.90 -7.85 10.30
N ALA A 337 -7.97 -6.52 10.36
CA ALA A 337 -6.84 -5.68 10.70
C ALA A 337 -6.64 -5.77 12.21
N SER A 338 -5.43 -6.16 12.60
CA SER A 338 -5.07 -6.21 14.01
C SER A 338 -5.05 -4.79 14.58
N PRO A 339 -5.86 -4.47 15.60
CA PRO A 339 -5.78 -3.19 16.31
C PRO A 339 -4.35 -2.84 16.74
N ILE A 340 -3.52 -3.86 16.96
CA ILE A 340 -2.13 -3.73 17.36
C ILE A 340 -1.20 -3.10 16.32
N LEU A 341 -1.60 -3.07 15.04
CA LEU A 341 -0.82 -2.42 13.97
C LEU A 341 -0.69 -0.92 14.20
N HIS A 342 -1.57 -0.33 15.01
CA HIS A 342 -1.50 1.07 15.39
C HIS A 342 -0.49 1.35 16.50
N ASN A 343 -0.02 0.36 17.26
CA ASN A 343 0.79 0.60 18.47
C ASN A 343 2.07 1.40 18.19
N SER A 344 2.74 1.15 17.06
CA SER A 344 3.94 1.89 16.66
C SER A 344 3.68 3.38 16.40
N LEU A 345 2.48 3.72 15.93
CA LEU A 345 2.01 5.10 15.80
C LEU A 345 1.54 5.66 17.14
N LEU A 346 0.69 4.92 17.85
CA LEU A 346 0.05 5.37 19.09
C LEU A 346 1.06 5.61 20.21
N SER A 347 2.18 4.86 20.24
CA SER A 347 3.23 5.04 21.25
C SER A 347 3.86 6.44 21.19
N LEU A 348 3.85 7.11 20.03
CA LEU A 348 4.31 8.49 19.91
C LEU A 348 3.41 9.49 20.63
N PHE A 349 2.17 9.08 20.88
CA PHE A 349 1.13 9.83 21.55
C PHE A 349 0.81 9.27 22.94
N ASP A 350 1.74 8.54 23.56
CA ASP A 350 1.62 7.92 24.89
C ASP A 350 0.37 7.02 25.02
N CYS A 351 -0.04 6.38 23.92
CA CYS A 351 -1.19 5.47 23.86
C CYS A 351 -0.76 4.09 23.35
N GLN A 352 -1.39 3.04 23.85
CA GLN A 352 -1.24 1.69 23.34
C GLN A 352 -2.58 0.96 23.33
N VAL A 353 -2.77 0.09 22.35
CA VAL A 353 -3.88 -0.85 22.32
C VAL A 353 -3.60 -2.00 23.29
N ASP A 354 -4.57 -2.33 24.12
CA ASP A 354 -4.57 -3.50 24.99
C ASP A 354 -5.07 -4.72 24.17
N PRO A 355 -4.21 -5.66 23.75
CA PRO A 355 -4.61 -6.71 22.82
C PRO A 355 -5.58 -7.75 23.43
N ASP A 356 -5.63 -7.85 24.77
CA ASP A 356 -6.45 -8.84 25.51
C ASP A 356 -7.88 -8.33 25.82
N SER A 357 -8.38 -7.35 25.05
CA SER A 357 -9.45 -6.46 25.54
C SER A 357 -10.62 -6.21 24.60
N ILE A 358 -10.93 -7.13 23.69
CA ILE A 358 -12.14 -6.99 22.88
C ILE A 358 -13.36 -7.18 23.78
N GLN A 359 -14.14 -6.11 23.99
CA GLN A 359 -15.30 -6.11 24.90
C GLN A 359 -16.57 -5.56 24.25
N GLU A 360 -17.70 -6.14 24.64
CA GLU A 360 -19.05 -5.63 24.37
C GLU A 360 -19.65 -5.18 25.70
N ALA A 361 -19.91 -3.87 25.85
CA ALA A 361 -20.44 -3.32 27.10
C ALA A 361 -20.97 -1.89 26.93
N ILE A 362 -21.75 -1.46 27.91
CA ILE A 362 -22.19 -0.06 28.08
C ILE A 362 -21.03 0.75 28.66
N ALA A 363 -20.79 1.96 28.14
CA ALA A 363 -19.85 2.91 28.71
C ALA A 363 -20.19 3.15 30.19
N THR A 364 -19.23 2.90 31.06
CA THR A 364 -19.40 2.98 32.53
C THR A 364 -18.99 4.32 33.09
N GLN A 365 -18.15 5.07 32.35
CA GLN A 365 -17.70 6.41 32.73
C GLN A 365 -17.49 7.25 31.47
N ILE A 366 -18.02 8.47 31.50
CA ILE A 366 -17.83 9.49 30.48
C ILE A 366 -17.29 10.73 31.17
N VAL A 367 -16.07 11.12 30.81
CA VAL A 367 -15.39 12.30 31.35
C VAL A 367 -15.94 13.55 30.65
N PRO A 368 -16.33 14.61 31.38
CA PRO A 368 -16.79 15.85 30.77
C PRO A 368 -15.72 16.47 29.86
N HIS A 369 -16.04 16.60 28.58
CA HIS A 369 -15.19 17.17 27.55
C HIS A 369 -16.07 17.70 26.40
N GLU A 370 -15.56 18.59 25.55
CA GLU A 370 -16.30 19.10 24.37
C GLU A 370 -16.75 17.96 23.42
N ILE A 371 -15.98 16.87 23.37
CA ILE A 371 -16.26 15.66 22.59
C ILE A 371 -17.41 14.82 23.18
N THR A 372 -17.61 14.88 24.49
CA THR A 372 -18.57 14.03 25.23
C THR A 372 -19.80 14.80 25.69
N GLN A 373 -19.94 16.06 25.26
CA GLN A 373 -20.97 16.97 25.74
C GLN A 373 -22.37 16.45 25.37
N GLY A 374 -23.23 16.27 26.38
CA GLY A 374 -24.59 15.77 26.18
C GLY A 374 -24.69 14.28 25.90
N ILE A 375 -23.58 13.53 26.06
CA ILE A 375 -23.57 12.06 25.96
C ILE A 375 -23.62 11.46 27.36
N GLU A 376 -24.77 10.90 27.74
CA GLU A 376 -24.97 10.33 29.08
C GLU A 376 -24.54 8.85 29.17
N SER A 377 -24.72 8.09 28.09
CA SER A 377 -24.26 6.71 27.96
C SER A 377 -24.27 6.26 26.50
N PHE A 378 -23.44 5.27 26.16
CA PHE A 378 -23.59 4.54 24.90
C PHE A 378 -23.04 3.11 25.03
N THR A 379 -23.59 2.19 24.24
CA THR A 379 -23.09 0.81 24.17
C THR A 379 -21.98 0.72 23.13
N SER A 380 -20.96 -0.08 23.40
CA SER A 380 -19.92 -0.48 22.44
C SER A 380 -20.07 -1.95 22.08
N TYR A 381 -19.88 -2.27 20.80
CA TYR A 381 -19.70 -3.63 20.30
C TYR A 381 -18.25 -3.80 19.85
N LYS A 382 -17.52 -4.71 20.51
CA LYS A 382 -16.13 -5.06 20.21
C LYS A 382 -15.17 -3.87 20.28
N ALA A 383 -15.28 -3.05 21.32
CA ALA A 383 -14.25 -2.06 21.65
C ALA A 383 -12.94 -2.76 22.01
N VAL A 384 -11.83 -2.07 21.77
CA VAL A 384 -10.51 -2.49 22.24
C VAL A 384 -10.06 -1.49 23.29
N GLY A 385 -9.71 -1.97 24.48
CA GLY A 385 -9.11 -1.16 25.52
C GLY A 385 -7.86 -0.43 25.03
N LEU A 386 -7.72 0.81 25.49
CA LEU A 386 -6.58 1.69 25.28
C LEU A 386 -5.91 1.88 26.64
N ARG A 387 -4.58 1.77 26.65
CA ARG A 387 -3.73 2.18 27.77
C ARG A 387 -3.26 3.60 27.48
N VAL A 388 -3.80 4.55 28.22
CA VAL A 388 -3.49 5.97 28.11
C VAL A 388 -3.35 6.59 29.51
N PRO A 389 -2.63 7.72 29.64
CA PRO A 389 -2.71 8.56 30.82
C PRO A 389 -4.15 8.96 31.16
N GLU A 390 -4.48 9.05 32.45
CA GLU A 390 -5.86 9.31 32.92
C GLU A 390 -6.42 10.65 32.40
N ASP A 391 -5.57 11.65 32.22
CA ASP A 391 -5.94 12.98 31.71
C ASP A 391 -6.32 12.99 30.23
N GLN A 392 -6.04 11.90 29.50
CA GLN A 392 -6.37 11.73 28.08
C GLN A 392 -7.64 10.87 27.88
N ALA A 393 -8.07 10.15 28.91
CA ALA A 393 -9.21 9.24 28.82
C ALA A 393 -10.54 10.01 28.81
N LEU A 394 -11.35 9.81 27.77
CA LEU A 394 -12.66 10.45 27.64
C LEU A 394 -13.83 9.51 27.96
N VAL A 395 -13.70 8.24 27.56
CA VAL A 395 -14.75 7.25 27.76
C VAL A 395 -14.14 5.93 28.18
N ASN A 396 -14.70 5.34 29.24
CA ASN A 396 -14.29 4.04 29.76
C ASN A 396 -15.42 3.01 29.74
N ILE A 397 -15.03 1.74 29.58
CA ILE A 397 -15.84 0.54 29.78
C ILE A 397 -15.17 -0.28 30.87
N GLY A 398 -15.82 -0.40 32.03
CA GLY A 398 -15.16 -0.89 33.23
C GLY A 398 -13.93 -0.04 33.55
N GLU A 399 -12.77 -0.70 33.63
CA GLU A 399 -11.47 -0.06 33.87
C GLU A 399 -10.71 0.27 32.57
N LYS A 400 -11.32 0.04 31.40
CA LYS A 400 -10.64 0.18 30.09
C LYS A 400 -11.08 1.44 29.37
N THR A 401 -10.14 2.28 28.98
CA THR A 401 -10.41 3.43 28.11
C THR A 401 -10.68 2.98 26.69
N ILE A 402 -11.67 3.59 26.02
CA ILE A 402 -12.07 3.24 24.65
C ILE A 402 -12.08 4.44 23.70
N VAL A 403 -12.11 5.65 24.24
CA VAL A 403 -11.93 6.90 23.51
C VAL A 403 -10.97 7.77 24.31
N ALA A 404 -9.92 8.26 23.65
CA ALA A 404 -8.94 9.15 24.23
C ALA A 404 -8.72 10.36 23.32
N ALA A 405 -8.42 11.52 23.91
CA ALA A 405 -8.09 12.73 23.17
C ALA A 405 -6.94 13.46 23.85
N ARG A 406 -6.11 14.14 23.06
CA ARG A 406 -5.06 15.02 23.58
C ARG A 406 -4.66 16.07 22.56
N GLU A 407 -4.13 17.17 23.07
CA GLU A 407 -3.31 18.08 22.27
C GLU A 407 -1.88 17.51 22.20
N TYR A 408 -1.20 17.72 21.07
CA TYR A 408 0.18 17.30 20.85
C TYR A 408 0.94 18.39 20.09
N ARG A 409 1.82 19.10 20.80
CA ARG A 409 2.49 20.32 20.32
C ARG A 409 1.44 21.31 19.78
N ARG A 410 1.39 21.52 18.46
CA ARG A 410 0.46 22.47 17.82
C ARG A 410 -0.83 21.83 17.32
N GLY A 411 -0.90 20.51 17.21
CA GLY A 411 -2.07 19.80 16.69
C GLY A 411 -2.87 19.03 17.74
N ARG A 412 -3.84 18.27 17.26
CA ARG A 412 -4.78 17.50 18.09
C ARG A 412 -4.92 16.08 17.58
N ILE A 413 -5.11 15.15 18.50
CA ILE A 413 -5.35 13.74 18.16
C ILE A 413 -6.49 13.17 19.01
N VAL A 414 -7.36 12.40 18.35
CA VAL A 414 -8.36 11.54 18.98
C VAL A 414 -8.12 10.10 18.56
N ILE A 415 -8.14 9.19 19.53
CA ILE A 415 -7.97 7.75 19.33
C ILE A 415 -9.25 7.09 19.79
N ALA A 416 -9.95 6.43 18.85
CA ALA A 416 -11.23 5.80 19.10
C ALA A 416 -11.19 4.32 18.75
N SER A 417 -11.41 3.46 19.75
CA SER A 417 -11.47 2.00 19.55
C SER A 417 -12.89 1.51 19.22
N VAL A 418 -13.88 2.39 19.25
CA VAL A 418 -15.30 2.03 19.10
C VAL A 418 -15.79 2.35 17.70
N GLY A 419 -15.52 1.45 16.75
CA GLY A 419 -15.79 1.71 15.34
C GLY A 419 -17.22 2.12 15.05
N GLN A 420 -18.24 1.50 15.65
CA GLN A 420 -19.65 1.81 15.34
C GLN A 420 -20.05 3.28 15.55
N TRP A 421 -19.36 4.02 16.43
CA TRP A 421 -19.62 5.43 16.72
C TRP A 421 -18.69 6.36 15.95
N PHE A 422 -17.60 5.84 15.39
CA PHE A 422 -16.54 6.58 14.70
C PHE A 422 -16.31 6.14 13.25
N THR A 423 -17.15 5.24 12.74
CA THR A 423 -17.25 4.90 11.33
C THR A 423 -18.70 5.12 10.89
N PRO A 424 -18.99 6.15 10.09
CA PRO A 424 -20.32 6.36 9.56
C PRO A 424 -20.74 5.14 8.72
N GLU A 425 -21.76 4.40 9.18
CA GLU A 425 -22.36 3.31 8.42
C GLU A 425 -23.34 3.87 7.39
N VAL A 426 -23.45 3.21 6.23
CA VAL A 426 -24.53 3.49 5.28
C VAL A 426 -25.82 2.91 5.83
N LEU A 427 -26.48 3.63 6.75
CA LEU A 427 -27.88 3.39 7.09
C LEU A 427 -28.83 3.78 5.94
N LEU A 428 -28.30 4.32 4.84
CA LEU A 428 -29.03 4.79 3.66
C LEU A 428 -29.06 3.75 2.53
N VAL A 429 -29.42 2.50 2.83
CA VAL A 429 -29.94 1.59 1.79
C VAL A 429 -31.47 1.67 1.86
N PRO A 430 -32.15 2.25 0.86
CA PRO A 430 -33.61 2.30 0.82
C PRO A 430 -34.20 0.92 1.07
N GLU A 431 -35.28 0.82 1.85
CA GLU A 431 -35.87 -0.45 2.33
C GLU A 431 -36.26 -1.44 1.22
N ASN A 432 -36.31 -0.99 -0.05
CA ASN A 432 -36.82 -1.75 -1.19
C ASN A 432 -35.76 -2.42 -2.08
N ASN A 433 -34.47 -2.43 -1.72
CA ASN A 433 -33.47 -3.12 -2.53
C ASN A 433 -33.07 -4.48 -1.93
N ASP A 434 -33.08 -5.52 -2.78
CA ASP A 434 -32.49 -6.85 -2.53
C ASP A 434 -31.02 -6.79 -2.05
N LEU A 435 -30.36 -5.64 -2.24
CA LEU A 435 -29.07 -5.26 -1.62
C LEU A 435 -29.02 -5.48 -0.11
N LYS A 436 -30.11 -5.24 0.64
CA LYS A 436 -30.11 -5.41 2.11
C LYS A 436 -29.91 -6.87 2.53
N ARG A 437 -30.26 -7.84 1.66
CA ARG A 437 -29.97 -9.27 1.89
C ARG A 437 -28.56 -9.63 1.46
N GLU A 438 -28.08 -9.17 0.31
CA GLU A 438 -26.75 -9.58 -0.20
C GLU A 438 -25.57 -8.93 0.55
N THR A 439 -25.68 -7.67 1.00
CA THR A 439 -24.67 -7.05 1.88
C THR A 439 -24.55 -7.76 3.22
N VAL A 440 -25.66 -8.37 3.68
CA VAL A 440 -25.72 -9.23 4.87
C VAL A 440 -25.20 -10.65 4.59
N THR A 441 -25.14 -11.09 3.32
CA THR A 441 -24.80 -12.48 2.95
C THR A 441 -23.29 -12.74 2.84
N TYR A 442 -22.44 -11.73 2.60
CA TYR A 442 -20.97 -11.90 2.63
C TYR A 442 -20.30 -11.31 3.88
N GLY A 443 -21.02 -10.49 4.64
CA GLY A 443 -20.77 -10.28 6.07
C GLY A 443 -21.45 -11.34 6.97
N SER A 444 -21.88 -12.48 6.43
CA SER A 444 -22.85 -13.41 7.03
C SER A 444 -22.38 -14.23 8.23
N VAL A 445 -21.14 -14.06 8.70
CA VAL A 445 -20.78 -14.56 10.05
C VAL A 445 -20.82 -13.45 11.10
N ILE A 446 -20.86 -12.19 10.69
CA ILE A 446 -20.76 -11.04 11.61
C ILE A 446 -22.07 -10.22 11.63
N ALA A 447 -22.92 -10.33 10.60
CA ALA A 447 -24.09 -9.46 10.44
C ALA A 447 -25.38 -9.82 11.15
N GLU A 448 -25.53 -11.05 11.64
CA GLU A 448 -26.78 -11.49 12.26
C GLU A 448 -27.02 -10.93 13.68
N ASN A 449 -26.00 -10.37 14.34
CA ASN A 449 -26.11 -9.77 15.68
C ASN A 449 -26.01 -8.23 15.69
N TYR A 450 -26.13 -7.58 14.53
CA TYR A 450 -26.15 -6.12 14.47
C TYR A 450 -27.48 -5.58 14.98
N ALA A 451 -27.51 -5.20 16.25
CA ALA A 451 -28.37 -4.11 16.63
C ALA A 451 -27.91 -2.90 15.81
N ALA A 452 -28.65 -2.62 14.74
CA ALA A 452 -28.74 -1.28 14.18
C ALA A 452 -28.77 -0.29 15.34
N ILE A 453 -28.26 0.93 15.13
CA ILE A 453 -28.65 2.06 15.97
C ILE A 453 -30.18 2.15 15.85
N ARG A 454 -30.90 1.40 16.69
CA ARG A 454 -32.35 1.45 16.86
C ARG A 454 -32.59 2.61 17.81
N GLY A 455 -32.36 3.79 17.28
CA GLY A 455 -32.71 5.07 17.87
C GLY A 455 -33.10 5.96 16.70
N ASN A 456 -34.21 6.67 16.82
CA ASN A 456 -34.73 7.55 15.78
C ASN A 456 -33.87 8.81 15.53
N ASP A 457 -32.62 8.83 16.01
CA ASP A 457 -31.71 9.96 15.82
C ASP A 457 -30.67 9.62 14.73
N PRO A 458 -30.75 10.25 13.54
CA PRO A 458 -29.95 9.92 12.37
C PRO A 458 -28.49 10.43 12.42
N GLU A 459 -27.96 10.80 13.59
CA GLU A 459 -26.66 11.47 13.70
C GLU A 459 -25.81 10.86 14.83
N PRO A 460 -24.52 10.52 14.60
CA PRO A 460 -23.60 10.09 15.65
C PRO A 460 -23.01 11.33 16.37
N PRO A 461 -23.56 11.80 17.51
CA PRO A 461 -23.14 13.05 18.16
C PRO A 461 -21.67 13.02 18.57
N LEU A 462 -21.18 11.86 19.01
CA LEU A 462 -19.79 11.68 19.42
C LEU A 462 -18.79 11.95 18.28
N LEU A 463 -19.10 11.47 17.07
CA LEU A 463 -18.24 11.71 15.90
C LEU A 463 -18.28 13.18 15.45
N ARG A 464 -19.46 13.79 15.42
CA ARG A 464 -19.58 15.22 15.07
C ARG A 464 -18.84 16.11 16.06
N GLN A 465 -18.99 15.85 17.36
CA GLN A 465 -18.29 16.61 18.41
C GLN A 465 -16.78 16.38 18.33
N THR A 466 -16.34 15.16 18.04
CA THR A 466 -14.92 14.83 17.76
C THR A 466 -14.37 15.66 16.60
N LEU A 467 -15.06 15.69 15.46
CA LEU A 467 -14.60 16.44 14.29
C LEU A 467 -14.65 17.94 14.53
N THR A 468 -15.63 18.42 15.28
CA THR A 468 -15.73 19.82 15.70
C THR A 468 -14.51 20.21 16.54
N TRP A 469 -14.18 19.41 17.55
CA TRP A 469 -13.04 19.65 18.43
C TRP A 469 -11.70 19.58 17.70
N LEU A 470 -11.52 18.60 16.81
CA LEU A 470 -10.34 18.49 15.95
C LEU A 470 -10.20 19.74 15.07
N ARG A 471 -11.28 20.20 14.43
CA ARG A 471 -11.25 21.38 13.54
C ARG A 471 -11.14 22.72 14.26
N ALA A 472 -11.51 22.80 15.53
CA ALA A 472 -11.48 24.06 16.28
C ALA A 472 -10.04 24.62 16.43
N GLY A 473 -9.02 23.78 16.24
CA GLY A 473 -7.60 24.16 16.26
C GLY A 473 -7.11 24.72 17.60
N GLY A 474 -5.79 24.77 17.77
CA GLY A 474 -5.19 25.61 18.79
C GLY A 474 -5.36 27.09 18.41
N LYS A 475 -5.50 27.99 19.39
CA LYS A 475 -5.30 29.42 19.10
C LYS A 475 -3.81 29.66 18.95
N HIS A 476 -3.36 29.84 17.72
CA HIS A 476 -1.97 30.17 17.43
C HIS A 476 -1.78 31.69 17.34
N ASP A 477 -0.56 32.14 17.61
CA ASP A 477 -0.19 33.54 17.38
C ASP A 477 0.14 33.78 15.89
N GLN A 478 0.17 35.05 15.49
CA GLN A 478 0.44 35.41 14.09
C GLN A 478 1.81 34.91 13.61
N GLN A 479 2.80 34.84 14.51
CA GLN A 479 4.13 34.39 14.16
C GLN A 479 4.14 32.91 13.73
N PHE A 480 3.38 32.07 14.42
CA PHE A 480 3.19 30.68 14.01
C PHE A 480 2.43 30.57 12.69
N GLU A 481 1.36 31.32 12.49
CA GLU A 481 0.58 31.29 11.24
C GLU A 481 1.45 31.69 10.04
N ASP A 482 2.22 32.78 10.16
CA ASP A 482 3.16 33.23 9.11
C ASP A 482 4.23 32.17 8.81
N TRP A 483 4.75 31.50 9.84
CA TRP A 483 5.71 30.39 9.68
C TRP A 483 5.05 29.14 9.06
N HIS A 484 3.82 28.83 9.45
CA HIS A 484 3.10 27.66 8.96
C HIS A 484 2.73 27.80 7.48
N ASP A 485 2.45 29.02 7.00
CA ASP A 485 2.29 29.30 5.57
C ASP A 485 3.58 28.98 4.78
N GLN A 486 4.75 29.40 5.29
CA GLN A 486 6.04 29.02 4.70
C GLN A 486 6.29 27.51 4.77
N TRP A 487 5.87 26.87 5.87
CA TRP A 487 5.98 25.42 6.04
C TRP A 487 5.17 24.67 4.98
N GLN A 488 3.93 25.10 4.71
CA GLN A 488 3.08 24.54 3.65
C GLN A 488 3.70 24.72 2.26
N GLU A 489 4.30 25.88 1.98
CA GLU A 489 5.04 26.13 0.73
C GLU A 489 6.23 25.17 0.59
N ALA A 490 7.03 25.01 1.64
CA ALA A 490 8.15 24.06 1.65
C ALA A 490 7.70 22.61 1.44
N MET A 491 6.55 22.22 2.01
CA MET A 491 5.94 20.90 1.77
C MET A 491 5.48 20.73 0.31
N MET A 492 4.94 21.78 -0.31
CA MET A 492 4.59 21.76 -1.73
C MET A 492 5.84 21.60 -2.61
N THR A 493 6.92 22.33 -2.34
CA THR A 493 8.20 22.14 -3.02
C THR A 493 8.73 20.73 -2.81
N PHE A 494 8.60 20.17 -1.61
CA PHE A 494 8.98 18.78 -1.33
C PHE A 494 8.18 17.80 -2.21
N ALA A 495 6.84 17.92 -2.28
CA ALA A 495 6.00 17.09 -3.14
C ALA A 495 6.37 17.21 -4.63
N GLN A 496 6.58 18.44 -5.12
CA GLN A 496 6.96 18.71 -6.51
C GLN A 496 8.37 18.18 -6.84
N THR A 497 9.27 18.19 -5.86
CA THR A 497 10.59 17.55 -5.99
C THR A 497 10.43 16.02 -6.05
N GLN A 498 9.53 15.43 -5.25
CA GLN A 498 9.25 13.99 -5.31
C GLN A 498 8.56 13.55 -6.61
N ALA A 499 7.93 14.48 -7.34
CA ALA A 499 7.36 14.22 -8.66
C ALA A 499 8.41 13.91 -9.75
N CYS A 500 9.67 13.67 -9.39
CA CYS A 500 10.78 13.32 -10.27
C CYS A 500 10.43 12.23 -11.32
N ILE A 501 10.23 12.68 -12.56
CA ILE A 501 10.36 11.87 -13.78
C ILE A 501 11.81 11.90 -14.26
N TRP A 502 12.27 10.79 -14.86
CA TRP A 502 13.48 10.80 -15.68
C TRP A 502 13.11 11.22 -17.11
N PRO A 503 13.85 12.14 -17.76
CA PRO A 503 15.15 12.71 -17.38
C PRO A 503 15.08 13.88 -16.37
N LYS A 504 16.22 14.27 -15.75
CA LYS A 504 16.35 15.41 -14.80
C LYS A 504 15.68 16.70 -15.32
N ALA A 505 15.64 16.90 -16.64
CA ALA A 505 14.99 18.04 -17.30
C ALA A 505 13.45 18.09 -17.16
N ALA A 506 12.80 16.97 -16.79
CA ALA A 506 11.36 16.89 -16.57
C ALA A 506 10.95 17.18 -15.11
N ARG A 507 11.90 17.57 -14.24
CA ARG A 507 11.61 17.92 -12.85
C ARG A 507 11.07 19.33 -12.76
N ILE A 508 10.08 19.49 -11.88
CA ILE A 508 9.56 20.81 -11.50
C ILE A 508 10.63 21.54 -10.68
N HIS A 509 11.15 20.87 -9.66
CA HIS A 509 12.23 21.36 -8.81
C HIS A 509 13.41 20.37 -8.77
N PRO A 510 14.66 20.83 -8.94
CA PRO A 510 15.84 20.06 -8.57
C PRO A 510 15.88 19.84 -7.04
N TRP A 511 16.54 18.76 -6.58
CA TRP A 511 16.64 18.46 -5.15
C TRP A 511 17.46 19.51 -4.38
N GLU A 512 18.32 20.20 -5.12
CA GLU A 512 19.12 21.34 -4.69
C GLU A 512 18.26 22.53 -4.22
N ASP A 513 16.96 22.55 -4.55
CA ASP A 513 16.00 23.56 -4.07
C ASP A 513 15.49 23.27 -2.66
N LEU A 514 15.56 22.02 -2.17
CA LEU A 514 15.06 21.69 -0.82
C LEU A 514 15.77 22.51 0.27
N PRO A 515 17.11 22.63 0.31
CA PRO A 515 17.77 23.50 1.28
C PRO A 515 17.37 24.97 1.14
N ILE A 516 17.02 25.44 -0.07
CA ILE A 516 16.64 26.84 -0.31
C ILE A 516 15.33 27.17 0.40
N VAL A 517 14.37 26.25 0.42
CA VAL A 517 13.08 26.45 1.11
C VAL A 517 13.14 26.09 2.59
N PHE A 518 13.91 25.07 2.97
CA PHE A 518 13.95 24.59 4.36
C PHE A 518 14.90 25.38 5.27
N ASP A 519 16.05 25.85 4.78
CA ASP A 519 17.02 26.56 5.63
C ASP A 519 16.43 27.88 6.21
N PRO A 520 15.70 28.71 5.44
CA PRO A 520 14.97 29.86 5.99
C PRO A 520 13.89 29.46 6.99
N LEU A 521 13.08 28.44 6.64
CA LEU A 521 12.01 27.92 7.52
C LEU A 521 12.53 27.48 8.90
N ILE A 522 13.71 26.86 8.93
CA ILE A 522 14.39 26.45 10.17
C ILE A 522 14.90 27.67 10.95
N ALA A 523 15.40 28.70 10.26
CA ALA A 523 15.95 29.90 10.88
C ALA A 523 14.86 30.81 11.46
N GLU A 524 13.70 30.85 10.82
CA GLU A 524 12.54 31.69 11.18
C GLU A 524 11.52 30.98 12.09
N ALA A 525 11.80 29.73 12.48
CA ALA A 525 10.92 28.95 13.34
C ALA A 525 10.55 29.72 14.63
N PRO A 526 9.26 29.73 15.01
CA PRO A 526 8.76 30.57 16.11
C PRO A 526 9.30 30.16 17.48
N ASP A 527 9.67 28.89 17.65
CA ASP A 527 10.19 28.33 18.89
C ASP A 527 11.10 27.11 18.63
N ALA A 528 11.65 26.56 19.70
CA ALA A 528 12.53 25.39 19.63
C ALA A 528 11.83 24.13 19.11
N GLU A 529 10.54 23.94 19.40
CA GLU A 529 9.80 22.76 18.91
C GLU A 529 9.59 22.83 17.41
N MET A 530 9.21 24.00 16.86
CA MET A 530 9.01 24.18 15.42
C MET A 530 10.35 24.17 14.66
N LYS A 531 11.42 24.65 15.28
CA LYS A 531 12.77 24.53 14.72
C LYS A 531 13.19 23.07 14.62
N GLU A 532 12.90 22.29 15.65
CA GLU A 532 13.12 20.85 15.67
C GLU A 532 12.31 20.13 14.58
N GLU A 533 11.01 20.42 14.46
CA GLU A 533 10.16 19.85 13.40
C GLU A 533 10.67 20.20 12.01
N SER A 534 11.11 21.45 11.81
CA SER A 534 11.64 21.91 10.53
C SER A 534 12.90 21.16 10.14
N LEU A 535 13.80 20.91 11.10
CA LEU A 535 15.00 20.09 10.88
C LEU A 535 14.63 18.66 10.51
N TRP A 536 13.66 18.06 11.22
CA TRP A 536 13.19 16.71 10.92
C TRP A 536 12.58 16.64 9.51
N ALA A 537 11.66 17.55 9.19
CA ALA A 537 11.00 17.63 7.90
C ALA A 537 12.00 17.84 6.74
N ALA A 538 13.00 18.72 6.91
CA ALA A 538 14.05 18.94 5.92
C ALA A 538 14.90 17.68 5.70
N GLY A 539 15.27 16.98 6.78
CA GLY A 539 16.00 15.72 6.72
C GLY A 539 15.22 14.62 6.00
N GLU A 540 13.93 14.46 6.33
CA GLU A 540 13.03 13.51 5.66
C GLU A 540 12.83 13.84 4.19
N ALA A 541 12.60 15.12 3.86
CA ALA A 541 12.42 15.58 2.49
C ALA A 541 13.62 15.23 1.61
N CYS A 542 14.82 15.48 2.14
CA CYS A 542 16.08 15.08 1.56
C CYS A 542 16.20 13.56 1.37
N MET A 543 16.02 12.79 2.46
CA MET A 543 16.17 11.33 2.47
C MET A 543 15.23 10.62 1.50
N GLN A 544 13.98 11.06 1.43
CA GLN A 544 12.99 10.42 0.57
C GLN A 544 13.23 10.73 -0.92
N ASN A 545 13.82 11.89 -1.22
CA ASN A 545 14.28 12.20 -2.58
C ASN A 545 15.58 11.48 -2.97
N ALA A 546 16.40 11.07 -2.00
CA ALA A 546 17.59 10.25 -2.22
C ALA A 546 17.25 8.87 -2.80
N TYR A 547 16.14 8.29 -2.34
CA TYR A 547 15.60 7.04 -2.86
C TYR A 547 14.77 7.32 -4.12
N ILE A 548 15.42 7.51 -5.28
CA ILE A 548 14.66 7.62 -6.53
C ILE A 548 13.97 6.29 -6.79
N ARG A 549 12.65 6.29 -6.61
CA ARG A 549 11.78 5.25 -7.13
C ARG A 549 11.70 5.47 -8.63
N ASN A 550 12.48 4.72 -9.43
CA ASN A 550 12.26 4.67 -10.87
C ASN A 550 10.86 4.11 -11.12
N ARG A 551 9.87 4.98 -11.25
CA ARG A 551 8.60 4.66 -11.87
C ARG A 551 8.83 4.80 -13.38
N PRO A 552 8.75 3.71 -14.16
CA PRO A 552 8.69 3.86 -15.61
C PRO A 552 7.46 4.72 -15.93
N VAL A 553 7.66 5.84 -16.63
CA VAL A 553 6.57 6.60 -17.22
C VAL A 553 5.83 5.66 -18.16
N ASN A 554 4.55 5.38 -17.85
CA ASN A 554 3.58 4.69 -18.69
C ASN A 554 4.17 3.68 -19.69
N GLY A 555 4.69 2.55 -19.21
CA GLY A 555 4.94 1.35 -20.05
C GLY A 555 5.80 1.53 -21.32
N LYS A 556 6.54 2.63 -21.47
CA LYS A 556 7.22 2.98 -22.74
C LYS A 556 8.70 3.32 -22.62
N MET A 557 9.35 3.22 -21.46
CA MET A 557 10.81 3.29 -21.43
C MET A 557 11.40 1.94 -21.82
N ARG A 558 11.75 1.79 -23.09
CA ARG A 558 12.61 0.68 -23.53
C ARG A 558 14.06 1.04 -23.18
N PRO A 559 14.85 0.13 -22.58
CA PRO A 559 16.29 0.34 -22.38
C PRO A 559 17.08 0.58 -23.68
N SER A 560 16.44 0.40 -24.84
CA SER A 560 17.00 0.61 -26.17
C SER A 560 16.77 2.02 -26.74
N ASP A 561 16.16 2.95 -26.01
CA ASP A 561 16.02 4.33 -26.49
C ASP A 561 17.40 5.02 -26.55
N PRO A 562 17.81 5.54 -27.72
CA PRO A 562 19.13 6.15 -27.92
C PRO A 562 19.43 7.28 -26.93
N ASP A 563 18.41 8.05 -26.55
CA ASP A 563 18.52 9.19 -25.65
C ASP A 563 18.90 8.78 -24.21
N VAL A 564 18.58 7.55 -23.78
CA VAL A 564 18.95 7.04 -22.46
C VAL A 564 20.40 6.57 -22.44
N SER A 565 20.87 5.94 -23.52
CA SER A 565 22.27 5.49 -23.66
C SER A 565 23.23 6.68 -23.81
N ASP A 566 22.84 7.70 -24.56
CA ASP A 566 23.64 8.92 -24.77
C ASP A 566 23.65 9.84 -23.53
N ALA A 567 22.56 9.90 -22.76
CA ALA A 567 22.54 10.61 -21.47
C ALA A 567 23.45 9.93 -20.44
N LEU A 568 23.43 8.59 -20.36
CA LEU A 568 24.26 7.80 -19.44
C LEU A 568 25.77 7.89 -19.74
N THR A 569 26.15 8.14 -20.99
CA THR A 569 27.57 8.26 -21.40
C THR A 569 28.10 9.69 -21.34
N ARG A 570 27.25 10.71 -21.46
CA ARG A 570 27.69 12.12 -21.36
C ARG A 570 27.82 12.65 -19.93
N GLU A 571 27.05 12.11 -18.99
CA GLU A 571 26.99 12.66 -17.61
C GLU A 571 27.97 12.04 -16.62
N SER A 572 28.74 10.99 -16.98
CA SER A 572 29.73 10.37 -16.08
C SER A 572 31.08 11.09 -16.00
N GLY A 573 31.27 12.21 -16.71
CA GLY A 573 32.33 13.20 -16.46
C GLY A 573 33.80 12.74 -16.47
N THR A 574 34.10 11.46 -16.72
CA THR A 574 35.45 10.90 -16.88
C THR A 574 35.41 9.70 -17.84
N PRO A 575 36.20 9.67 -18.93
CA PRO A 575 36.18 8.57 -19.89
C PRO A 575 36.90 7.28 -19.48
N GLU A 576 37.54 7.19 -18.31
CA GLU A 576 38.58 6.16 -18.08
C GLU A 576 38.22 4.96 -17.18
N ASN A 577 37.01 4.85 -16.61
CA ASN A 577 36.68 3.71 -15.72
C ASN A 577 35.35 2.98 -15.96
N VAL A 578 34.75 3.12 -17.14
CA VAL A 578 33.61 2.27 -17.53
C VAL A 578 34.12 1.08 -18.34
N ALA A 579 34.52 0.01 -17.67
CA ALA A 579 34.70 -1.27 -18.33
C ALA A 579 33.34 -1.74 -18.89
N PRO A 580 33.25 -2.14 -20.17
CA PRO A 580 31.98 -2.48 -20.79
C PRO A 580 31.45 -3.80 -20.21
N ARG A 581 30.47 -3.75 -19.30
CA ARG A 581 29.70 -4.92 -18.88
C ARG A 581 28.76 -5.34 -20.00
N ARG A 582 29.28 -6.09 -20.97
CA ARG A 582 28.47 -6.95 -21.85
C ARG A 582 27.94 -8.14 -21.03
N HIS A 583 26.67 -8.47 -21.22
CA HIS A 583 25.88 -9.58 -20.63
C HIS A 583 24.96 -9.28 -19.44
N LEU A 584 23.95 -8.42 -19.64
CA LEU A 584 22.68 -8.50 -18.90
C LEU A 584 21.51 -8.09 -19.83
N GLN A 585 21.29 -8.84 -20.91
CA GLN A 585 20.02 -8.84 -21.63
C GLN A 585 19.25 -10.08 -21.22
N GLY A 586 18.07 -9.92 -20.59
CA GLY A 586 17.14 -11.04 -20.37
C GLY A 586 16.60 -11.24 -18.96
N ARG A 587 16.63 -10.25 -18.06
CA ARG A 587 15.88 -10.34 -16.79
C ARG A 587 14.93 -9.16 -16.64
N SER A 588 13.68 -9.51 -16.32
CA SER A 588 12.54 -8.65 -15.98
C SER A 588 12.96 -7.31 -15.37
N ALA A 589 12.35 -6.21 -15.85
CA ALA A 589 12.52 -4.84 -15.37
C ALA A 589 12.78 -4.77 -13.85
N GLN A 590 14.05 -4.87 -13.46
CA GLN A 590 14.47 -4.62 -12.09
C GLN A 590 14.30 -3.13 -11.87
N ARG A 591 13.57 -2.77 -10.82
CA ARG A 591 13.50 -1.40 -10.32
C ARG A 591 14.92 -1.01 -9.95
N HIS A 592 15.61 -0.30 -10.82
CA HIS A 592 16.93 0.23 -10.51
C HIS A 592 16.71 1.43 -9.60
N TRP A 593 17.20 1.37 -8.37
CA TRP A 593 17.27 2.53 -7.49
C TRP A 593 18.57 3.26 -7.82
N TYR A 594 18.48 4.53 -8.19
CA TYR A 594 19.66 5.38 -8.28
C TYR A 594 19.76 6.15 -6.96
N VAL A 595 20.80 5.85 -6.17
CA VAL A 595 21.16 6.68 -5.02
C VAL A 595 21.86 7.90 -5.58
N VAL A 596 21.22 9.05 -5.48
CA VAL A 596 21.84 10.29 -5.92
C VAL A 596 22.63 10.83 -4.76
N ASN A 597 23.91 11.06 -5.03
CA ASN A 597 24.83 11.71 -4.13
C ASN A 597 24.40 13.17 -3.92
N LEU A 598 23.74 13.44 -2.79
CA LEU A 598 23.36 14.78 -2.37
C LEU A 598 24.09 15.08 -1.05
N PRO A 599 25.15 15.92 -1.10
CA PRO A 599 26.04 16.18 0.04
C PRO A 599 25.37 16.78 1.28
N ALA A 600 24.16 17.35 1.15
CA ALA A 600 23.50 18.13 2.19
C ALA A 600 22.70 17.31 3.23
N PHE A 601 22.51 16.00 3.03
CA PHE A 601 21.49 15.23 3.77
C PHE A 601 21.71 15.05 5.28
N PRO A 602 22.94 14.69 5.75
CA PRO A 602 23.10 14.37 7.16
C PRO A 602 23.03 15.60 8.08
N LYS A 603 23.20 16.82 7.54
CA LYS A 603 23.34 18.05 8.35
C LYS A 603 22.12 18.30 9.25
N TYR A 604 20.92 18.02 8.75
CA TYR A 604 19.68 18.27 9.49
C TYR A 604 19.49 17.29 10.65
N PHE A 605 19.68 15.99 10.42
CA PHE A 605 19.65 14.99 11.50
C PHE A 605 20.83 15.15 12.46
N GLN A 606 21.99 15.59 11.98
CA GLN A 606 23.13 15.89 12.83
C GLN A 606 22.82 17.06 13.78
N ALA A 607 22.19 18.13 13.29
CA ALA A 607 21.73 19.23 14.15
C ALA A 607 20.71 18.75 15.19
N LEU A 608 19.77 17.87 14.82
CA LEU A 608 18.84 17.26 15.78
C LEU A 608 19.57 16.47 16.88
N VAL A 609 20.55 15.65 16.51
CA VAL A 609 21.33 14.85 17.47
C VAL A 609 22.23 15.73 18.36
N GLN A 610 22.71 16.86 17.85
CA GLN A 610 23.61 17.76 18.60
C GLN A 610 22.85 18.72 19.53
N ASP A 611 21.77 19.30 19.04
CA ASP A 611 21.10 20.43 19.70
C ASP A 611 19.85 20.00 20.50
N TYR A 612 19.31 18.80 20.26
CA TYR A 612 18.04 18.33 20.85
C TYR A 612 18.16 16.97 21.54
N ALA A 613 19.19 16.80 22.38
CA ALA A 613 19.45 15.53 23.09
C ALA A 613 18.30 15.07 24.00
N ASP A 614 17.53 15.99 24.56
CA ASP A 614 16.41 15.70 25.47
C ASP A 614 15.06 15.52 24.75
N SER A 615 15.04 15.57 23.41
CA SER A 615 13.79 15.48 22.66
C SER A 615 13.32 14.06 22.40
N ARG A 616 11.99 13.89 22.27
CA ARG A 616 11.36 12.66 21.78
C ARG A 616 11.81 12.26 20.36
N LEU A 617 12.25 13.20 19.52
CA LEU A 617 12.78 12.86 18.18
C LEU A 617 14.23 12.39 18.20
N PHE A 618 14.98 12.64 19.28
CA PHE A 618 16.39 12.31 19.39
C PHE A 618 16.74 10.86 19.00
N PRO A 619 16.10 9.81 19.55
CA PRO A 619 16.44 8.43 19.18
C PRO A 619 16.13 8.14 17.70
N TYR A 620 15.07 8.73 17.14
CA TYR A 620 14.73 8.60 15.72
C TYR A 620 15.74 9.33 14.83
N ALA A 621 16.20 10.51 15.25
CA ALA A 621 17.20 11.30 14.55
C ALA A 621 18.54 10.57 14.48
N LYS A 622 18.93 9.83 15.52
CA LYS A 622 20.12 8.97 15.48
C LYS A 622 20.01 7.86 14.42
N VAL A 623 18.87 7.16 14.36
CA VAL A 623 18.63 6.11 13.36
C VAL A 623 18.63 6.70 11.95
N ARG A 624 17.96 7.85 11.74
CA ARG A 624 17.97 8.54 10.45
C ARG A 624 19.32 9.10 10.05
N LEU A 625 20.09 9.62 11.01
CA LEU A 625 21.47 10.04 10.77
C LEU A 625 22.33 8.86 10.33
N ALA A 626 22.19 7.70 10.98
CA ALA A 626 22.85 6.46 10.57
C ALA A 626 22.48 6.07 9.13
N GLU A 627 21.19 6.11 8.78
CA GLU A 627 20.73 5.87 7.40
C GLU A 627 21.29 6.89 6.40
N ALA A 628 21.32 8.18 6.75
CA ALA A 628 21.82 9.25 5.90
C ALA A 628 23.33 9.14 5.66
N LEU A 629 24.11 8.85 6.72
CA LEU A 629 25.55 8.60 6.63
C LEU A 629 25.83 7.36 5.77
N ARG A 630 25.06 6.29 5.95
CA ARG A 630 25.15 5.08 5.12
C ARG A 630 24.91 5.39 3.64
N MET A 631 23.84 6.12 3.31
CA MET A 631 23.58 6.53 1.92
C MET A 631 24.72 7.35 1.36
N ARG A 632 25.20 8.32 2.14
CA ARG A 632 26.32 9.18 1.76
C ARG A 632 27.56 8.35 1.49
N ASP A 633 27.84 7.31 2.27
CA ASP A 633 29.06 6.52 2.13
C ASP A 633 28.91 5.38 1.11
N SER A 634 27.67 5.03 0.72
CA SER A 634 27.36 4.13 -0.40
C SER A 634 27.72 4.69 -1.80
N ARG A 635 28.37 5.87 -1.84
CA ARG A 635 28.97 6.60 -2.99
C ARG A 635 29.83 5.77 -3.96
N TYR A 636 30.07 4.48 -3.68
CA TYR A 636 30.89 3.58 -4.49
C TYR A 636 30.11 2.61 -5.38
N GLY A 637 28.80 2.79 -5.58
CA GLY A 637 28.01 1.83 -6.37
C GLY A 637 27.98 0.45 -5.71
N ILE A 638 28.17 0.42 -4.39
CA ILE A 638 27.95 -0.72 -3.51
C ILE A 638 26.45 -0.95 -3.53
N SER A 639 26.01 -1.67 -4.56
CA SER A 639 24.76 -2.38 -4.54
C SER A 639 24.68 -3.14 -3.21
N ILE A 640 23.47 -3.41 -2.72
CA ILE A 640 23.21 -4.50 -1.76
C ILE A 640 23.89 -5.84 -2.16
N TYR A 641 24.45 -5.95 -3.38
CA TYR A 641 25.35 -6.99 -3.85
C TYR A 641 26.86 -6.68 -3.80
N ALA A 642 27.37 -5.77 -2.96
CA ALA A 642 28.81 -5.68 -2.78
C ALA A 642 29.36 -7.01 -2.24
N HIS A 643 30.55 -7.36 -2.73
CA HIS A 643 30.99 -8.75 -2.81
C HIS A 643 31.72 -9.24 -1.55
N GLU A 644 32.12 -8.35 -0.64
CA GLU A 644 32.94 -8.69 0.53
C GLU A 644 32.38 -8.12 1.86
N ARG A 645 32.41 -8.94 2.92
CA ARG A 645 31.91 -8.62 4.27
C ARG A 645 32.58 -7.39 4.90
N SER A 646 33.84 -7.12 4.55
CA SER A 646 34.63 -5.98 5.05
C SER A 646 34.07 -4.62 4.64
N ASP A 647 33.36 -4.54 3.50
CA ASP A 647 32.83 -3.28 2.98
C ASP A 647 31.55 -2.82 3.71
N PHE A 648 30.90 -3.72 4.46
CA PHE A 648 29.62 -3.46 5.11
C PHE A 648 29.67 -3.24 6.62
N LEU A 649 30.72 -3.67 7.32
CA LEU A 649 30.92 -3.35 8.74
C LEU A 649 30.87 -1.82 9.01
N PRO A 650 31.45 -0.95 8.16
CA PRO A 650 31.30 0.49 8.33
C PRO A 650 29.86 1.00 8.14
N LEU A 651 29.00 0.27 7.44
CA LEU A 651 27.60 0.65 7.16
C LEU A 651 26.66 0.28 8.31
N MET A 652 27.00 -0.73 9.12
CA MET A 652 26.25 -1.12 10.31
C MET A 652 26.68 -0.33 11.55
N ALA A 653 27.95 0.04 11.64
CA ALA A 653 28.51 0.74 12.81
C ALA A 653 27.74 2.00 13.26
N PRO A 654 27.16 2.84 12.37
CA PRO A 654 26.34 3.96 12.80
C PRO A 654 25.06 3.56 13.53
N PHE A 655 24.45 2.44 13.16
CA PHE A 655 23.23 1.91 13.80
C PHE A 655 23.55 1.30 15.17
N GLU A 656 24.64 0.56 15.29
CA GLU A 656 25.11 -0.02 16.56
C GLU A 656 25.48 1.07 17.59
N LYS A 657 26.02 2.19 17.12
CA LYS A 657 26.40 3.34 17.96
C LYS A 657 25.23 4.24 18.35
N ALA A 658 24.02 3.98 17.88
CA ALA A 658 22.87 4.83 18.16
C ALA A 658 22.47 4.81 19.65
N ASP A 659 22.88 3.81 20.43
CA ASP A 659 22.63 3.73 21.90
C ASP A 659 21.15 4.02 22.22
N LEU A 660 20.29 3.07 21.82
CA LEU A 660 18.83 3.18 21.86
C LEU A 660 18.29 2.32 23.00
N GLU A 661 17.20 2.78 23.63
CA GLU A 661 16.56 2.02 24.70
C GLU A 661 15.92 0.73 24.15
N PRO A 662 16.26 -0.46 24.70
CA PRO A 662 15.72 -1.73 24.24
C PRO A 662 14.19 -1.80 24.32
N GLY A 663 13.56 -2.43 23.34
CA GLY A 663 12.09 -2.60 23.30
C GLY A 663 11.32 -1.36 22.87
N THR A 664 12.02 -0.29 22.47
CA THR A 664 11.44 0.88 21.84
C THR A 664 11.38 0.75 20.32
N TYR A 665 10.50 1.52 19.67
CA TYR A 665 10.39 1.50 18.21
C TYR A 665 11.69 1.92 17.48
N PRO A 666 12.45 2.95 17.91
CA PRO A 666 13.76 3.25 17.31
C PRO A 666 14.76 2.09 17.40
N ASP A 667 14.82 1.40 18.54
CA ASP A 667 15.66 0.19 18.71
C ASP A 667 15.25 -0.89 17.71
N ALA A 668 13.95 -1.17 17.61
CA ALA A 668 13.41 -2.11 16.65
C ALA A 668 13.75 -1.74 15.21
N TRP A 669 13.58 -0.48 14.83
CA TRP A 669 13.94 -0.01 13.49
C TRP A 669 15.43 -0.24 13.21
N SER A 670 16.31 0.17 14.15
CA SER A 670 17.75 -0.03 14.02
C SER A 670 18.14 -1.50 13.87
N LYS A 671 17.68 -2.36 14.79
CA LYS A 671 17.99 -3.80 14.81
C LYS A 671 17.41 -4.53 13.61
N LEU A 672 16.20 -4.19 13.16
CA LEU A 672 15.63 -4.79 11.94
C LEU A 672 16.49 -4.48 10.71
N GLN A 673 17.02 -3.25 10.60
CA GLN A 673 17.93 -2.88 9.51
C GLN A 673 19.26 -3.64 9.59
N ILE A 674 19.89 -3.68 10.77
CA ILE A 674 21.10 -4.46 11.04
C ILE A 674 20.89 -5.93 10.63
N GLY A 675 19.78 -6.53 11.05
CA GLY A 675 19.44 -7.91 10.72
C GLY A 675 19.25 -8.14 9.21
N VAL A 676 18.66 -7.19 8.48
CA VAL A 676 18.54 -7.27 7.01
C VAL A 676 19.91 -7.30 6.34
N TYR A 677 20.86 -6.50 6.84
CA TYR A 677 22.23 -6.54 6.35
C TYR A 677 22.89 -7.88 6.65
N LEU A 678 22.85 -8.36 7.89
CA LEU A 678 23.40 -9.66 8.27
C LEU A 678 22.82 -10.80 7.42
N PHE A 679 21.50 -10.78 7.20
CA PHE A 679 20.81 -11.73 6.33
C PHE A 679 21.33 -11.67 4.89
N ALA A 680 21.51 -10.47 4.33
CA ALA A 680 22.02 -10.30 2.97
C ALA A 680 23.47 -10.82 2.79
N PHE A 681 24.24 -10.94 3.88
CA PHE A 681 25.62 -11.46 3.88
C PHE A 681 25.75 -12.92 4.28
N ASP A 682 24.64 -13.66 4.28
CA ASP A 682 24.62 -15.04 4.73
C ASP A 682 25.07 -15.24 6.20
N ASP A 683 25.12 -14.18 7.02
CA ASP A 683 25.38 -14.26 8.46
C ASP A 683 24.07 -14.48 9.24
N TYR A 684 23.45 -15.61 8.94
CA TYR A 684 22.15 -15.95 9.48
C TYR A 684 22.17 -16.25 10.98
N GLU A 685 23.32 -16.64 11.54
CA GLU A 685 23.47 -16.93 12.97
C GLU A 685 23.35 -15.64 13.77
N GLN A 686 24.17 -14.63 13.44
CA GLN A 686 24.09 -13.33 14.09
C GLN A 686 22.76 -12.62 13.80
N ALA A 687 22.21 -12.77 12.59
CA ALA A 687 20.89 -12.23 12.28
C ALA A 687 19.79 -12.87 13.15
N ALA A 688 19.81 -14.20 13.31
CA ALA A 688 18.84 -14.91 14.13
C ALA A 688 18.90 -14.48 15.60
N GLU A 689 20.11 -14.36 16.16
CA GLU A 689 20.31 -13.90 17.54
C GLU A 689 19.77 -12.49 17.75
N LEU A 690 20.07 -11.56 16.83
CA LEU A 690 19.60 -10.19 16.88
C LEU A 690 18.07 -10.09 16.82
N TYR A 691 17.45 -10.88 15.94
CA TYR A 691 16.00 -10.91 15.81
C TYR A 691 15.33 -11.56 17.03
N ASP A 692 15.95 -12.57 17.64
CA ASP A 692 15.45 -13.17 18.87
C ASP A 692 15.51 -12.19 20.04
N GLU A 693 16.66 -11.50 20.22
CA GLU A 693 16.81 -10.46 21.23
C GLU A 693 15.73 -9.38 21.06
N LEU A 694 15.52 -8.91 19.84
CA LEU A 694 14.49 -7.92 19.54
C LEU A 694 13.08 -8.44 19.88
N ALA A 695 12.76 -9.68 19.51
CA ALA A 695 11.47 -10.28 19.79
C ALA A 695 11.20 -10.43 21.30
N GLU A 696 12.25 -10.68 22.09
CA GLU A 696 12.16 -10.77 23.55
C GLU A 696 11.91 -9.42 24.20
N THR A 697 12.56 -8.35 23.73
CA THR A 697 12.42 -7.01 24.32
C THR A 697 11.19 -6.26 23.84
N MET A 698 10.69 -6.53 22.63
CA MET A 698 9.55 -5.79 22.08
C MET A 698 8.22 -6.19 22.73
N PRO A 699 7.34 -5.22 23.06
CA PRO A 699 5.95 -5.51 23.39
C PRO A 699 5.23 -6.15 22.20
N THR A 700 4.03 -6.67 22.41
CA THR A 700 3.19 -7.21 21.32
C THR A 700 2.95 -6.10 20.29
N SER A 701 3.62 -6.20 19.13
CA SER A 701 3.63 -5.18 18.07
C SER A 701 3.96 -5.81 16.71
N ALA A 702 3.85 -5.03 15.64
CA ALA A 702 4.23 -5.47 14.29
C ALA A 702 5.73 -5.80 14.19
N GLU A 703 6.57 -5.05 14.90
CA GLU A 703 8.03 -5.24 14.91
C GLU A 703 8.41 -6.55 15.62
N LYS A 704 7.72 -6.91 16.71
CA LYS A 704 7.90 -8.21 17.36
C LYS A 704 7.58 -9.37 16.41
N VAL A 705 6.47 -9.26 15.67
CA VAL A 705 6.11 -10.26 14.65
C VAL A 705 7.17 -10.34 13.55
N LEU A 706 7.61 -9.19 13.04
CA LEU A 706 8.68 -9.13 12.05
C LEU A 706 9.99 -9.76 12.55
N ALA A 707 10.36 -9.51 13.80
CA ALA A 707 11.53 -10.08 14.42
C ALA A 707 11.41 -11.61 14.50
N LEU A 708 10.30 -12.14 15.04
CA LEU A 708 10.05 -13.59 15.12
C LEU A 708 10.04 -14.28 13.74
N LEU A 709 9.41 -13.67 12.73
CA LEU A 709 9.36 -14.20 11.37
C LEU A 709 10.75 -14.23 10.72
N ASN A 710 11.54 -13.17 10.90
CA ASN A 710 12.90 -13.12 10.35
C ASN A 710 13.85 -14.05 11.12
N ALA A 711 13.70 -14.20 12.43
CA ALA A 711 14.43 -15.20 13.21
C ALA A 711 14.12 -16.61 12.72
N ALA A 712 12.83 -16.95 12.56
CA ALA A 712 12.40 -18.23 12.02
C ALA A 712 13.03 -18.50 10.65
N ARG A 713 13.06 -17.49 9.77
CA ARG A 713 13.67 -17.58 8.45
C ARG A 713 15.18 -17.86 8.54
N CYS A 714 15.91 -17.14 9.37
CA CYS A 714 17.35 -17.36 9.55
C CYS A 714 17.63 -18.79 10.04
N ARG A 715 16.85 -19.26 11.01
CA ARG A 715 16.97 -20.60 11.60
C ARG A 715 16.61 -21.71 10.61
N MET A 716 15.61 -21.51 9.75
CA MET A 716 15.34 -22.43 8.63
C MET A 716 16.53 -22.53 7.68
N VAL A 717 17.18 -21.40 7.37
CA VAL A 717 18.36 -21.38 6.50
C VAL A 717 19.56 -22.05 7.18
N LEU A 718 19.66 -22.01 8.51
CA LEU A 718 20.68 -22.73 9.30
C LEU A 718 20.39 -24.23 9.49
N GLY A 719 19.22 -24.72 9.07
CA GLY A 719 18.79 -26.12 9.30
C GLY A 719 18.22 -26.38 10.70
N GLU A 720 17.97 -25.34 11.49
CA GLU A 720 17.45 -25.40 12.86
C GLU A 720 15.90 -25.42 12.87
N PHE A 721 15.30 -26.38 12.18
CA PHE A 721 13.85 -26.40 11.92
C PHE A 721 12.98 -26.39 13.19
N ASN A 722 13.45 -27.04 14.27
CA ASN A 722 12.73 -27.06 15.54
C ASN A 722 12.64 -25.66 16.17
N GLU A 723 13.72 -24.88 16.07
CA GLU A 723 13.73 -23.53 16.63
C GLU A 723 12.95 -22.57 15.73
N ALA A 724 13.07 -22.72 14.40
CA ALA A 724 12.21 -22.00 13.47
C ALA A 724 10.72 -22.24 13.74
N ARG A 725 10.33 -23.51 13.97
CA ARG A 725 8.96 -23.89 14.36
C ARG A 725 8.55 -23.24 15.68
N ARG A 726 9.42 -23.21 16.69
CA ARG A 726 9.13 -22.54 17.96
C ARG A 726 8.85 -21.05 17.77
N ARG A 727 9.61 -20.35 16.92
CA ARG A 727 9.38 -18.93 16.61
C ARG A 727 8.08 -18.71 15.86
N LEU A 728 7.74 -19.56 14.91
CA LEU A 728 6.44 -19.50 14.22
C LEU A 728 5.26 -19.73 15.17
N GLN A 729 5.39 -20.69 16.10
CA GLN A 729 4.39 -20.90 17.16
C GLN A 729 4.25 -19.67 18.07
N GLN A 730 5.35 -18.98 18.38
CA GLN A 730 5.28 -17.72 19.13
C GLN A 730 4.48 -16.66 18.36
N VAL A 731 4.60 -16.59 17.03
CA VAL A 731 3.77 -15.69 16.19
C VAL A 731 2.29 -16.08 16.26
N GLU A 732 1.96 -17.37 16.20
CA GLU A 732 0.57 -17.85 16.34
C GLU A 732 -0.06 -17.51 17.70
N LEU A 733 0.76 -17.45 18.74
CA LEU A 733 0.33 -17.08 20.10
C LEU A 733 0.15 -15.56 20.27
N LEU A 734 0.62 -14.74 19.33
CA LEU A 734 0.39 -13.30 19.39
C LEU A 734 -1.04 -12.99 18.90
N PRO A 735 -1.82 -12.23 19.68
CA PRO A 735 -3.23 -11.97 19.37
C PRO A 735 -3.43 -11.26 18.04
N ASN A 736 -4.25 -11.86 17.17
CA ASN A 736 -4.88 -11.26 15.99
C ASN A 736 -3.94 -10.60 14.96
N ILE A 737 -2.70 -11.06 14.75
CA ILE A 737 -1.86 -10.50 13.66
C ILE A 737 -1.92 -11.40 12.42
N ASN A 738 -2.61 -10.93 11.38
CA ASN A 738 -2.55 -11.56 10.06
C ASN A 738 -1.11 -11.46 9.53
N CYS A 739 -0.39 -12.58 9.39
CA CYS A 739 1.04 -12.57 9.08
C CYS A 739 1.37 -12.08 7.66
N GLU A 740 0.40 -12.07 6.73
CA GLU A 740 0.58 -11.46 5.40
C GLU A 740 0.81 -9.93 5.50
N THR A 741 0.43 -9.32 6.62
CA THR A 741 0.30 -7.86 6.78
C THR A 741 1.48 -7.16 7.43
N ALA A 742 2.29 -7.93 8.16
CA ALA A 742 3.41 -7.40 8.92
C ALA A 742 4.60 -6.96 8.04
N PHE A 743 4.59 -7.24 6.73
CA PHE A 743 5.71 -6.95 5.85
C PHE A 743 5.63 -5.55 5.22
N PRO A 744 6.42 -4.55 5.67
CA PRO A 744 6.56 -3.31 4.92
C PRO A 744 7.22 -3.58 3.57
N GLN A 745 6.66 -3.01 2.49
CA GLN A 745 7.16 -3.13 1.10
C GLN A 745 8.59 -2.57 0.88
N GLY A 746 9.28 -2.10 1.93
CA GLY A 746 10.67 -1.65 1.91
C GLY A 746 11.68 -2.60 2.54
N VAL A 747 11.25 -3.66 3.25
CA VAL A 747 12.16 -4.64 3.90
C VAL A 747 12.25 -5.95 3.10
N VAL A 748 11.29 -6.19 2.19
CA VAL A 748 11.21 -7.42 1.40
C VAL A 748 11.56 -7.14 -0.05
N GLU A 749 12.85 -7.03 -0.36
CA GLU A 749 13.34 -6.93 -1.75
C GLU A 749 13.62 -8.30 -2.40
N SER A 750 13.51 -9.40 -1.66
CA SER A 750 13.68 -10.73 -2.24
C SER A 750 12.35 -11.25 -2.82
N GLN A 751 12.28 -11.40 -4.16
CA GLN A 751 11.19 -12.09 -4.86
C GLN A 751 10.95 -13.53 -4.33
N ALA A 752 11.94 -14.12 -3.65
CA ALA A 752 11.76 -15.39 -2.94
C ALA A 752 10.77 -15.26 -1.79
N THR A 753 10.85 -14.21 -0.97
CA THR A 753 9.93 -14.01 0.18
C THR A 753 8.46 -13.90 -0.26
N ALA A 754 8.17 -13.20 -1.35
CA ALA A 754 6.81 -13.04 -1.88
C ALA A 754 6.25 -14.31 -2.56
N SER A 755 7.09 -15.27 -2.92
CA SER A 755 6.66 -16.54 -3.53
C SER A 755 6.53 -17.69 -2.52
N PHE A 756 7.25 -17.62 -1.38
CA PHE A 756 7.12 -18.56 -0.28
C PHE A 756 6.00 -18.21 0.72
N LEU A 757 5.60 -16.94 0.83
CA LEU A 757 4.65 -16.42 1.85
C LEU A 757 3.35 -15.84 1.29
N ARG A 758 2.93 -16.19 0.06
CA ARG A 758 1.60 -15.80 -0.47
C ARG A 758 0.57 -16.93 -0.30
N PRO A 759 -0.23 -16.94 0.76
CA PRO A 759 -1.48 -17.68 0.80
C PRO A 759 -2.52 -17.11 -0.16
N SER A 760 -3.41 -18.01 -0.58
CA SER A 760 -4.66 -17.71 -1.27
C SER A 760 -5.86 -17.80 -0.30
N GLY A 761 -5.68 -17.41 0.97
CA GLY A 761 -6.73 -17.46 2.00
C GLY A 761 -6.25 -16.79 3.29
N GLY A 762 -7.01 -15.80 3.76
CA GLY A 762 -6.61 -14.82 4.78
C GLY A 762 -6.75 -15.29 6.23
N ASP A 763 -6.09 -16.38 6.62
CA ASP A 763 -6.01 -16.81 8.02
C ASP A 763 -4.55 -16.91 8.48
N SER A 764 -4.19 -16.28 9.60
CA SER A 764 -2.86 -16.40 10.23
C SER A 764 -2.53 -17.85 10.61
N HIS A 765 -3.56 -18.61 10.98
CA HIS A 765 -3.50 -20.05 11.20
C HIS A 765 -2.99 -20.80 9.97
N PHE A 766 -3.27 -20.30 8.76
CA PHE A 766 -2.92 -20.91 7.48
C PHE A 766 -1.45 -20.63 7.06
N VAL A 767 -0.88 -19.48 7.42
CA VAL A 767 0.53 -19.14 7.12
C VAL A 767 1.48 -20.03 7.93
N SER A 768 1.24 -20.16 9.23
CA SER A 768 2.08 -20.98 10.10
C SER A 768 1.83 -22.47 9.91
N GLN A 769 0.58 -22.92 9.69
CA GLN A 769 0.28 -24.31 9.34
C GLN A 769 0.96 -24.71 8.01
N ARG A 770 0.92 -23.84 6.99
CA ARG A 770 1.56 -24.12 5.70
C ARG A 770 3.07 -23.96 5.72
N LEU A 771 3.64 -23.09 6.57
CA LEU A 771 5.07 -23.06 6.87
C LEU A 771 5.50 -24.34 7.60
N ASN A 772 4.70 -24.86 8.53
CA ASN A 772 4.94 -26.13 9.19
C ASN A 772 4.86 -27.30 8.19
N GLU A 773 3.87 -27.32 7.30
CA GLU A 773 3.77 -28.28 6.19
C GLU A 773 4.95 -28.14 5.21
N ASN A 774 5.37 -26.92 4.89
CA ASN A 774 6.55 -26.65 4.04
C ASN A 774 7.84 -27.06 4.75
N ILE A 775 7.98 -26.90 6.06
CA ILE A 775 9.13 -27.36 6.85
C ILE A 775 9.18 -28.90 6.84
N GLU A 776 8.04 -29.56 6.99
CA GLU A 776 7.93 -31.02 6.88
C GLU A 776 8.24 -31.53 5.46
N GLN A 777 7.84 -30.78 4.43
CA GLN A 777 8.21 -31.08 3.04
C GLN A 777 9.69 -30.79 2.74
N LEU A 778 10.25 -29.67 3.22
CA LEU A 778 11.64 -29.27 3.00
C LEU A 778 12.64 -30.17 3.72
N THR A 779 12.28 -30.69 4.89
CA THR A 779 13.08 -31.72 5.58
C THR A 779 13.10 -33.05 4.83
N GLN A 780 12.14 -33.28 3.92
CA GLN A 780 12.04 -34.46 3.07
C GLN A 780 12.48 -34.20 1.61
N ASP A 781 12.77 -32.96 1.22
CA ASP A 781 13.10 -32.57 -0.16
C ASP A 781 14.60 -32.74 -0.47
N GLU A 782 14.92 -33.73 -1.31
CA GLU A 782 16.29 -34.04 -1.77
C GLU A 782 16.99 -32.86 -2.47
N GLN A 783 16.25 -31.97 -3.16
CA GLN A 783 16.85 -30.80 -3.82
C GLN A 783 17.27 -29.75 -2.79
N PHE A 784 16.50 -29.60 -1.72
CA PHE A 784 16.84 -28.69 -0.63
C PHE A 784 18.04 -29.21 0.17
N GLN A 785 18.11 -30.51 0.44
CA GLN A 785 19.29 -31.15 1.03
C GLN A 785 20.53 -31.00 0.13
N SER A 786 20.39 -31.19 -1.17
CA SER A 786 21.48 -30.97 -2.15
C SER A 786 21.92 -29.50 -2.22
N TRP A 787 21.00 -28.56 -2.04
CA TRP A 787 21.31 -27.13 -1.92
C TRP A 787 22.08 -26.81 -0.63
N LEU A 788 21.69 -27.39 0.52
CA LEU A 788 22.41 -27.28 1.78
C LEU A 788 23.84 -27.84 1.67
N GLU A 789 24.02 -29.01 1.07
CA GLU A 789 25.34 -29.60 0.81
C GLU A 789 26.20 -28.74 -0.13
N SER A 790 25.59 -28.17 -1.17
CA SER A 790 26.26 -27.27 -2.10
C SER A 790 26.69 -25.97 -1.41
N ARG A 791 25.93 -25.53 -0.41
CA ARG A 791 26.24 -24.36 0.40
C ARG A 791 27.35 -24.63 1.41
N GLU A 792 27.33 -25.76 2.11
CA GLU A 792 28.45 -26.22 2.97
C GLU A 792 29.77 -26.22 2.18
N LYS A 793 29.73 -26.70 0.93
CA LYS A 793 30.88 -26.66 0.01
C LYS A 793 31.31 -25.24 -0.36
N ARG A 794 30.38 -24.29 -0.54
CA ARG A 794 30.69 -22.87 -0.79
C ARG A 794 31.26 -22.17 0.45
N LYS A 795 30.71 -22.45 1.64
CA LYS A 795 31.20 -21.91 2.91
C LYS A 795 32.64 -22.36 3.17
N ALA A 796 32.93 -23.65 2.94
CA ALA A 796 34.28 -24.19 2.98
C ALA A 796 35.22 -23.64 1.90
N SER A 797 34.68 -23.17 0.77
CA SER A 797 35.46 -22.53 -0.30
C SER A 797 35.72 -21.04 -0.06
N ASN A 798 34.85 -20.32 0.67
CA ASN A 798 35.04 -18.92 1.01
C ASN A 798 35.89 -18.74 2.28
N GLN A 799 35.98 -19.77 3.13
CA GLN A 799 36.90 -19.81 4.28
C GLN A 799 38.34 -20.22 3.91
N ARG A 800 38.55 -20.78 2.71
CA ARG A 800 39.87 -21.07 2.13
C ARG A 800 40.31 -19.90 1.26
#